data_AF-A0A8H4LAF9-F1
#
_entry.id   AF-A0A8H4LAF9-F1
#
_cell.length_a   1.000
_cell.length_b   1.000
_cell.length_c   1.000
_cell.angle_alpha   90.00
_cell.angle_beta   90.00
_cell.angle_gamma   90.00
#
_symmetry.space_group_name_H-M   'P 1'
#
loop_
_entity.id
_entity.type
_entity.pdbx_description
1 polymer ?
#
loop_
_entity_poly.entity_id
_entity_poly.type
_entity_poly.pdbx_seq_one_letter_code
_entity_poly.pdbx_strand_id
1 'polypeptide(L)'
;MKPLGSDTVTGAYWYKTILSDTTCSASPDAVGIEQQYLDKPEGYSSAKDVASYALVLPAGASGWSLRVNSGGKTDTLTGLKGGLNYGNAQLNAGAQSIEVLDSSGTVVATAGGGRCVYGGSACPDCTYSINPNVIDFTSGKLPASSKCDEKCTAEEDDGEGDWGDVSKDGKCGSDNGNTNCIGSSFGSCCSRDGQCGMSSSHCGTGCQKSAGICFGGKKTVDDDDDNDDAEKWPTSLTNAICGLDFNTTDATALTSRWIQSGAATWLLNFLNEYGAEDWTDDFFMKVFDLNAPTYDCASLLSGNCPGPLNTKCKEYVPPPAYYVHLQIGNLYSALDQIWAGMVTNGIDSLAEQINDIVTKYGTPPEDDNATILNMFVGVLTSLAGISGSIDQGAPGIALGKYANPLTIIAGIFAQAAVADGSVKGVDPDDLKTELQKSYGRMFRGVMGQLNYTRQTVFGGKLPDGWSSDEISAEDYVWIHFAKGEWLNKKLKNEAVDLYVNNAQQKFLEFATVTAMKSENKKKYRLLASPKSCISKEKCNSVDGAYFYKDYCLAFGYQAVAGMTPSISVRLEGDDLADLRKYFPDLNGALVNNFDCAPYAREHPDECSGGSGLNGRPKECSEIPEATIPSGKDLDLDSPMTYPKCYFNLPTNVWERCKNN
;
A
#
# COMPACT_ATOMS: atom_id res chain seq x y z
N MET A 1 2.08 36.38 7.48
CA MET A 1 1.09 35.30 7.54
C MET A 1 1.84 33.98 7.46
N LYS A 2 1.46 32.98 8.23
CA LYS A 2 2.03 31.62 8.19
C LYS A 2 0.86 30.60 8.09
N PRO A 3 1.09 29.39 7.55
CA PRO A 3 0.08 28.34 7.56
C PRO A 3 -0.47 28.04 8.96
N LEU A 4 -1.72 27.55 9.02
CA LEU A 4 -2.42 27.19 10.26
C LEU A 4 -1.96 25.80 10.74
N GLY A 5 -1.84 25.60 12.07
CA GLY A 5 -1.48 24.30 12.64
C GLY A 5 -0.12 23.76 12.18
N SER A 6 -0.11 22.48 11.77
CA SER A 6 1.07 21.76 11.22
C SER A 6 1.12 21.79 9.69
N ASP A 7 0.22 22.49 9.01
CA ASP A 7 0.10 22.44 7.55
C ASP A 7 1.28 23.14 6.87
N THR A 8 1.73 22.57 5.75
CA THR A 8 2.81 23.16 4.95
C THR A 8 2.31 24.33 4.08
N VAL A 9 1.04 24.29 3.66
CA VAL A 9 0.37 25.33 2.87
C VAL A 9 -1.06 25.47 3.38
N THR A 10 -1.58 26.69 3.48
CA THR A 10 -3.01 26.95 3.74
C THR A 10 -3.55 27.90 2.68
N GLY A 11 -4.67 27.55 2.03
CA GLY A 11 -5.25 28.39 0.98
C GLY A 11 -6.43 27.73 0.28
N ALA A 12 -6.91 28.37 -0.78
CA ALA A 12 -7.94 27.83 -1.66
C ALA A 12 -7.69 28.16 -3.13
N TYR A 13 -8.24 27.33 -4.00
CA TYR A 13 -8.31 27.47 -5.45
C TYR A 13 -9.77 27.46 -5.87
N TRP A 14 -10.19 28.42 -6.70
CA TRP A 14 -11.58 28.50 -7.12
C TRP A 14 -11.77 28.93 -8.57
N TYR A 15 -12.82 28.39 -9.17
CA TYR A 15 -13.17 28.64 -10.56
C TYR A 15 -14.67 28.38 -10.79
N LYS A 16 -15.22 28.97 -11.85
CA LYS A 16 -16.60 28.70 -12.29
C LYS A 16 -16.65 27.45 -13.17
N THR A 17 -17.78 26.75 -13.19
CA THR A 17 -17.96 25.45 -13.87
C THR A 17 -18.32 25.58 -15.35
N ILE A 18 -18.59 26.79 -15.84
CA ILE A 18 -18.87 27.07 -17.24
C ILE A 18 -18.05 28.26 -17.75
N LEU A 19 -17.62 28.19 -19.00
CA LEU A 19 -16.98 29.30 -19.70
C LEU A 19 -18.02 30.36 -20.08
N SER A 20 -17.54 31.58 -20.38
CA SER A 20 -18.41 32.70 -20.74
C SER A 20 -19.12 32.50 -22.10
N ASP A 21 -18.58 31.60 -22.93
CA ASP A 21 -19.10 31.23 -24.23
C ASP A 21 -20.15 30.09 -24.18
N THR A 22 -20.45 29.56 -22.99
CA THR A 22 -21.40 28.46 -22.85
C THR A 22 -22.79 28.83 -23.36
N THR A 23 -23.44 27.88 -24.01
CA THR A 23 -24.81 27.94 -24.50
C THR A 23 -25.56 26.68 -24.07
N CYS A 24 -26.61 26.85 -23.27
CA CYS A 24 -27.55 25.80 -22.92
C CYS A 24 -28.65 25.78 -24.00
N SER A 25 -28.69 24.73 -24.82
CA SER A 25 -29.58 24.62 -26.00
C SER A 25 -30.82 23.73 -25.76
N ALA A 26 -30.99 23.18 -24.56
CA ALA A 26 -32.16 22.37 -24.21
C ALA A 26 -33.42 23.24 -24.06
N SER A 27 -34.59 22.70 -24.42
CA SER A 27 -35.88 23.33 -24.11
C SER A 27 -36.33 22.97 -22.68
N PRO A 28 -37.07 23.85 -21.98
CA PRO A 28 -37.62 23.57 -20.65
C PRO A 28 -38.29 22.20 -20.54
N ASP A 29 -39.12 21.87 -21.54
CA ASP A 29 -39.87 20.63 -21.61
C ASP A 29 -38.97 19.40 -21.80
N ALA A 30 -37.83 19.53 -22.50
CA ALA A 30 -36.92 18.42 -22.77
C ALA A 30 -36.05 18.05 -21.56
N VAL A 31 -35.89 18.95 -20.59
CA VAL A 31 -35.03 18.75 -19.41
C VAL A 31 -35.78 18.90 -18.08
N GLY A 32 -37.10 19.09 -18.12
CA GLY A 32 -37.97 19.11 -16.93
C GLY A 32 -37.70 20.27 -15.97
N ILE A 33 -37.16 21.38 -16.45
CA ILE A 33 -36.83 22.56 -15.64
C ILE A 33 -37.49 23.83 -16.17
N GLU A 34 -37.80 24.78 -15.30
CA GLU A 34 -38.42 26.05 -15.71
C GLU A 34 -37.48 26.92 -16.55
N GLN A 35 -38.05 27.66 -17.52
CA GLN A 35 -37.31 28.51 -18.46
C GLN A 35 -36.30 29.46 -17.78
N GLN A 36 -36.63 29.96 -16.59
CA GLN A 36 -35.77 30.87 -15.83
C GLN A 36 -34.38 30.29 -15.48
N TYR A 37 -34.24 28.95 -15.39
CA TYR A 37 -32.96 28.29 -15.12
C TYR A 37 -32.10 28.11 -16.38
N LEU A 38 -32.74 28.20 -17.56
CA LEU A 38 -32.14 28.20 -18.89
C LEU A 38 -31.87 29.62 -19.40
N ASP A 39 -32.14 30.65 -18.61
CA ASP A 39 -31.83 32.03 -18.93
C ASP A 39 -30.50 32.46 -18.29
N LYS A 40 -29.73 33.32 -18.98
CA LYS A 40 -28.49 33.86 -18.42
C LYS A 40 -28.82 34.81 -17.26
N PRO A 41 -28.19 34.66 -16.09
CA PRO A 41 -28.42 35.56 -14.96
C PRO A 41 -27.98 36.99 -15.28
N GLU A 42 -28.55 37.95 -14.55
CA GLU A 42 -28.15 39.35 -14.68
C GLU A 42 -26.65 39.53 -14.43
N GLY A 43 -25.96 40.27 -15.30
CA GLY A 43 -24.51 40.48 -15.20
C GLY A 43 -23.64 39.37 -15.79
N TYR A 44 -24.22 38.29 -16.35
CA TYR A 44 -23.46 37.18 -16.97
C TYR A 44 -22.44 37.66 -18.03
N SER A 45 -22.77 38.71 -18.79
CA SER A 45 -21.88 39.32 -19.79
C SER A 45 -20.58 39.90 -19.22
N SER A 46 -20.50 40.10 -17.91
CA SER A 46 -19.29 40.56 -17.21
C SER A 46 -18.40 39.42 -16.70
N ALA A 47 -18.83 38.16 -16.86
CA ALA A 47 -18.08 37.00 -16.42
C ALA A 47 -16.74 36.87 -17.16
N LYS A 48 -15.68 36.53 -16.42
CA LYS A 48 -14.34 36.30 -16.97
C LYS A 48 -13.97 34.83 -16.79
N ASP A 49 -13.30 34.27 -17.79
CA ASP A 49 -12.81 32.88 -17.80
C ASP A 49 -11.45 32.79 -17.10
N VAL A 50 -11.47 32.95 -15.79
CA VAL A 50 -10.28 32.89 -14.93
C VAL A 50 -10.47 31.91 -13.78
N ALA A 51 -9.43 31.13 -13.50
CA ALA A 51 -9.28 30.40 -12.25
C ALA A 51 -8.49 31.27 -11.27
N SER A 52 -8.90 31.32 -10.02
CA SER A 52 -8.30 32.20 -9.01
C SER A 52 -7.72 31.37 -7.87
N TYR A 53 -6.65 31.85 -7.25
CA TYR A 53 -6.04 31.18 -6.11
C TYR A 53 -5.59 32.18 -5.05
N ALA A 54 -5.57 31.73 -3.80
CA ALA A 54 -4.92 32.41 -2.69
C ALA A 54 -4.34 31.39 -1.73
N LEU A 55 -3.05 31.49 -1.42
CA LEU A 55 -2.37 30.59 -0.50
C LEU A 55 -1.30 31.30 0.32
N VAL A 56 -1.09 30.79 1.54
CA VAL A 56 -0.08 31.24 2.48
C VAL A 56 1.03 30.19 2.53
N LEU A 57 2.25 30.64 2.27
CA LEU A 57 3.45 29.80 2.25
C LEU A 57 4.33 30.04 3.49
N PRO A 58 5.20 29.07 3.86
CA PRO A 58 6.15 29.25 4.95
C PRO A 58 7.20 30.32 4.61
N ALA A 59 7.80 30.92 5.64
CA ALA A 59 8.74 32.04 5.47
C ALA A 59 9.96 31.71 4.58
N GLY A 60 10.35 30.44 4.51
CA GLY A 60 11.47 29.93 3.70
C GLY A 60 11.12 29.54 2.25
N ALA A 61 9.90 29.82 1.76
CA ALA A 61 9.41 29.40 0.44
C ALA A 61 10.03 30.14 -0.76
N SER A 62 11.29 30.59 -0.67
CA SER A 62 11.98 31.26 -1.77
C SER A 62 12.25 30.27 -2.90
N GLY A 63 11.86 30.62 -4.13
CA GLY A 63 12.06 29.76 -5.31
C GLY A 63 10.96 28.72 -5.52
N TRP A 64 9.89 28.76 -4.74
CA TRP A 64 8.71 27.90 -4.94
C TRP A 64 7.90 28.37 -6.16
N SER A 65 7.11 27.46 -6.73
CA SER A 65 6.28 27.73 -7.91
C SER A 65 4.88 27.10 -7.78
N LEU A 66 3.94 27.58 -8.59
CA LEU A 66 2.60 27.00 -8.74
C LEU A 66 2.47 26.46 -10.15
N ARG A 67 2.03 25.21 -10.28
CA ARG A 67 1.66 24.61 -11.57
C ARG A 67 0.15 24.49 -11.63
N VAL A 68 -0.46 25.23 -12.55
CA VAL A 68 -1.91 25.24 -12.76
C VAL A 68 -2.22 24.40 -13.99
N ASN A 69 -3.12 23.42 -13.84
CA ASN A 69 -3.68 22.67 -14.96
C ASN A 69 -5.15 23.06 -15.14
N SER A 70 -5.50 23.52 -16.33
CA SER A 70 -6.84 23.89 -16.71
C SER A 70 -7.18 23.27 -18.06
N GLY A 71 -8.08 22.28 -18.07
CA GLY A 71 -8.53 21.64 -19.31
C GLY A 71 -7.43 20.88 -20.04
N GLY A 72 -6.44 20.36 -19.32
CA GLY A 72 -5.27 19.69 -19.90
C GLY A 72 -4.18 20.64 -20.38
N LYS A 73 -4.35 21.96 -20.24
CA LYS A 73 -3.29 22.95 -20.46
C LYS A 73 -2.63 23.30 -19.13
N THR A 74 -1.30 23.32 -19.12
CA THR A 74 -0.52 23.54 -17.91
C THR A 74 0.31 24.80 -18.00
N ASP A 75 0.17 25.68 -17.01
CA ASP A 75 0.98 26.88 -16.83
C ASP A 75 1.76 26.81 -15.50
N THR A 76 3.00 27.32 -15.49
CA THR A 76 3.83 27.38 -14.27
C THR A 76 4.12 28.82 -13.89
N LEU A 77 3.70 29.21 -12.70
CA LEU A 77 3.92 30.52 -12.10
C LEU A 77 5.11 30.43 -11.15
N THR A 78 6.15 31.21 -11.42
CA THR A 78 7.40 31.23 -10.63
C THR A 78 7.48 32.49 -9.77
N GLY A 79 8.39 32.49 -8.79
CA GLY A 79 8.64 33.67 -7.95
C GLY A 79 7.69 33.82 -6.76
N LEU A 80 7.16 32.71 -6.23
CA LEU A 80 6.40 32.74 -4.99
C LEU A 80 7.28 33.14 -3.82
N LYS A 81 6.66 33.80 -2.83
CA LYS A 81 7.33 34.28 -1.62
C LYS A 81 6.67 33.71 -0.37
N GLY A 82 7.41 33.65 0.73
CA GLY A 82 6.82 33.33 2.03
C GLY A 82 5.71 34.32 2.41
N GLY A 83 4.64 33.80 3.04
CA GLY A 83 3.41 34.56 3.30
C GLY A 83 2.37 34.43 2.20
N LEU A 84 1.49 35.43 2.07
CA LEU A 84 0.34 35.37 1.15
C LEU A 84 0.76 35.58 -0.30
N ASN A 85 0.28 34.68 -1.16
CA ASN A 85 0.35 34.75 -2.62
C ASN A 85 -1.07 34.56 -3.16
N TYR A 86 -1.45 35.37 -4.14
CA TYR A 86 -2.76 35.27 -4.80
C TYR A 86 -2.64 35.72 -6.25
N GLY A 87 -3.55 35.27 -7.09
CA GLY A 87 -3.54 35.59 -8.50
C GLY A 87 -4.61 34.85 -9.29
N ASN A 88 -4.55 35.05 -10.60
CA ASN A 88 -5.46 34.42 -11.55
C ASN A 88 -4.65 33.64 -12.60
N ALA A 89 -5.23 32.54 -13.07
CA ALA A 89 -4.77 31.75 -14.18
C ALA A 89 -5.87 31.67 -15.25
N GLN A 90 -5.48 31.34 -16.49
CA GLN A 90 -6.43 31.17 -17.58
C GLN A 90 -7.32 29.95 -17.34
N LEU A 91 -8.63 30.12 -17.47
CA LEU A 91 -9.58 29.01 -17.39
C LEU A 91 -9.85 28.42 -18.78
N ASN A 92 -9.85 27.09 -18.89
CA ASN A 92 -10.18 26.31 -20.07
C ASN A 92 -11.16 25.19 -19.68
N ALA A 93 -11.95 24.71 -20.65
CA ALA A 93 -12.85 23.58 -20.44
C ALA A 93 -12.09 22.28 -20.16
N GLY A 94 -12.58 21.48 -19.20
CA GLY A 94 -12.03 20.22 -18.72
C GLY A 94 -11.68 20.24 -17.23
N ALA A 95 -10.91 19.25 -16.77
CA ALA A 95 -10.52 19.13 -15.37
C ALA A 95 -9.61 20.28 -14.92
N GLN A 96 -9.70 20.66 -13.64
CA GLN A 96 -8.93 21.74 -13.05
C GLN A 96 -8.10 21.23 -11.88
N SER A 97 -6.85 21.67 -11.80
CA SER A 97 -6.01 21.43 -10.63
C SER A 97 -4.90 22.46 -10.51
N ILE A 98 -4.36 22.57 -9.30
CA ILE A 98 -3.22 23.39 -8.99
C ILE A 98 -2.30 22.64 -8.02
N GLU A 99 -1.00 22.77 -8.24
CA GLU A 99 0.03 22.13 -7.45
C GLU A 99 1.03 23.19 -6.99
N VAL A 100 1.39 23.16 -5.71
CA VAL A 100 2.45 23.97 -5.13
C VAL A 100 3.72 23.14 -5.17
N LEU A 101 4.76 23.67 -5.80
CA LEU A 101 6.07 23.03 -5.90
C LEU A 101 7.08 23.81 -5.06
N ASP A 102 7.87 23.10 -4.27
CA ASP A 102 9.00 23.68 -3.57
C ASP A 102 10.16 24.03 -4.52
N SER A 103 11.24 24.58 -3.97
CA SER A 103 12.43 24.96 -4.74
C SER A 103 13.18 23.79 -5.39
N SER A 104 12.89 22.54 -4.99
CA SER A 104 13.42 21.33 -5.62
C SER A 104 12.55 20.81 -6.77
N GLY A 105 11.35 21.38 -6.94
CA GLY A 105 10.35 20.88 -7.89
C GLY A 105 9.46 19.78 -7.30
N THR A 106 9.47 19.57 -5.99
CA THR A 106 8.62 18.60 -5.30
C THR A 106 7.25 19.21 -5.02
N VAL A 107 6.17 18.49 -5.32
CA VAL A 107 4.81 18.92 -4.99
C VAL A 107 4.57 18.79 -3.49
N VAL A 108 4.25 19.89 -2.83
CA VAL A 108 4.09 19.99 -1.36
C VAL A 108 2.64 20.25 -0.92
N ALA A 109 1.80 20.69 -1.84
CA ALA A 109 0.36 20.82 -1.64
C ALA A 109 -0.36 20.80 -3.00
N THR A 110 -1.60 20.31 -3.01
CA THR A 110 -2.43 20.32 -4.23
C THR A 110 -3.84 20.77 -3.92
N ALA A 111 -4.51 21.34 -4.91
CA ALA A 111 -5.96 21.55 -4.89
C ALA A 111 -6.52 21.13 -6.26
N GLY A 112 -7.47 20.21 -6.26
CA GLY A 112 -8.14 19.71 -7.46
C GLY A 112 -9.18 18.66 -7.11
N GLY A 113 -9.73 17.96 -8.10
CA GLY A 113 -10.80 16.98 -7.88
C GLY A 113 -12.21 17.60 -7.79
N GLY A 114 -12.33 18.92 -7.94
CA GLY A 114 -13.61 19.59 -8.11
C GLY A 114 -14.25 19.32 -9.47
N ARG A 115 -15.35 20.00 -9.75
CA ARG A 115 -16.10 19.82 -11.01
C ARG A 115 -15.29 20.24 -12.23
N CYS A 116 -15.47 19.58 -13.38
CA CYS A 116 -14.92 20.06 -14.64
C CYS A 116 -15.53 21.41 -15.06
N VAL A 117 -14.79 22.14 -15.90
CA VAL A 117 -15.27 23.35 -16.57
C VAL A 117 -15.81 22.98 -17.94
N TYR A 118 -16.96 23.53 -18.32
CA TYR A 118 -17.60 23.24 -19.60
C TYR A 118 -17.70 24.50 -20.46
N GLY A 119 -17.73 24.37 -21.78
CA GLY A 119 -17.73 25.50 -22.72
C GLY A 119 -18.49 25.19 -24.00
N GLY A 120 -18.79 26.23 -24.80
CA GLY A 120 -19.58 26.07 -26.02
C GLY A 120 -20.96 25.45 -25.76
N SER A 121 -21.35 24.42 -26.51
CA SER A 121 -22.67 23.77 -26.35
C SER A 121 -22.77 22.84 -25.14
N ALA A 122 -21.70 22.66 -24.37
CA ALA A 122 -21.73 21.85 -23.16
C ALA A 122 -22.20 22.71 -21.98
N CYS A 123 -23.46 22.49 -21.58
CA CYS A 123 -24.08 23.10 -20.42
C CYS A 123 -24.36 22.01 -19.38
N PRO A 124 -23.54 21.88 -18.33
CA PRO A 124 -23.78 20.94 -17.23
C PRO A 124 -25.00 21.42 -16.41
N ASP A 125 -25.76 20.49 -15.82
CA ASP A 125 -27.00 20.75 -15.04
C ASP A 125 -28.11 21.55 -15.72
N CYS A 126 -27.97 21.82 -17.02
CA CYS A 126 -28.90 22.63 -17.79
C CYS A 126 -29.15 24.01 -17.16
N THR A 127 -28.11 24.62 -16.57
CA THR A 127 -28.17 25.97 -15.99
C THR A 127 -26.91 26.79 -16.22
N TYR A 128 -27.06 28.12 -16.29
CA TYR A 128 -25.95 29.08 -16.35
C TYR A 128 -25.32 29.36 -14.98
N SER A 129 -25.06 28.32 -14.18
CA SER A 129 -24.47 28.47 -12.86
C SER A 129 -23.01 28.93 -12.96
N ILE A 130 -22.76 30.13 -12.44
CA ILE A 130 -21.42 30.72 -12.34
C ILE A 130 -20.87 30.66 -10.91
N ASN A 131 -21.50 29.87 -10.03
CA ASN A 131 -21.06 29.72 -8.65
C ASN A 131 -19.64 29.12 -8.63
N PRO A 132 -18.69 29.76 -7.92
CA PRO A 132 -17.33 29.28 -7.87
C PRO A 132 -17.28 27.97 -7.09
N ASN A 133 -16.66 26.96 -7.70
CA ASN A 133 -16.19 25.78 -6.99
C ASN A 133 -14.95 26.18 -6.22
N VAL A 134 -14.98 26.05 -4.90
CA VAL A 134 -13.86 26.38 -4.02
C VAL A 134 -13.25 25.07 -3.53
N ILE A 135 -11.95 24.93 -3.73
CA ILE A 135 -11.19 23.73 -3.41
C ILE A 135 -10.04 24.11 -2.49
N ASP A 136 -9.96 23.46 -1.34
CA ASP A 136 -8.90 23.69 -0.38
C ASP A 136 -7.60 23.01 -0.80
N PHE A 137 -6.47 23.58 -0.39
CA PHE A 137 -5.17 22.92 -0.56
C PHE A 137 -4.98 21.85 0.50
N THR A 138 -4.61 20.65 0.08
CA THR A 138 -4.28 19.53 0.98
C THR A 138 -2.83 19.08 0.81
N SER A 139 -2.23 18.57 1.88
CA SER A 139 -0.92 17.91 1.83
C SER A 139 -1.10 16.51 1.23
N GLY A 140 -0.86 16.37 -0.08
CA GLY A 140 -0.97 15.09 -0.77
C GLY A 140 -1.32 15.22 -2.26
N LYS A 141 -1.50 14.09 -2.93
CA LYS A 141 -1.88 14.02 -4.36
C LYS A 141 -3.31 14.50 -4.60
N LEU A 142 -3.52 15.04 -5.79
CA LEU A 142 -4.81 15.51 -6.31
C LEU A 142 -5.91 14.44 -6.13
N PRO A 143 -7.07 14.80 -5.56
CA PRO A 143 -8.25 13.93 -5.61
C PRO A 143 -8.62 13.65 -7.07
N ALA A 144 -9.11 12.44 -7.35
CA ALA A 144 -9.52 12.05 -8.70
C ALA A 144 -10.53 13.08 -9.26
N SER A 145 -10.30 13.58 -10.48
CA SER A 145 -11.24 14.50 -11.12
C SER A 145 -12.59 13.82 -11.33
N SER A 146 -13.67 14.54 -11.05
CA SER A 146 -15.00 14.20 -11.60
C SER A 146 -14.90 14.04 -13.12
N LYS A 147 -15.56 13.01 -13.69
CA LYS A 147 -15.56 12.80 -15.15
C LYS A 147 -16.17 14.02 -15.85
N CYS A 148 -15.57 14.48 -16.94
CA CYS A 148 -16.03 15.65 -17.71
C CYS A 148 -17.12 15.31 -18.75
N ASP A 149 -18.03 14.39 -18.43
CA ASP A 149 -18.92 13.77 -19.43
C ASP A 149 -20.39 14.24 -19.35
N GLU A 150 -20.71 15.31 -18.61
CA GLU A 150 -22.07 15.88 -18.60
C GLU A 150 -22.32 16.79 -19.80
N LYS A 151 -23.25 16.41 -20.68
CA LYS A 151 -23.86 17.30 -21.69
C LYS A 151 -25.37 17.30 -21.52
N CYS A 152 -26.00 18.47 -21.55
CA CYS A 152 -27.45 18.56 -21.78
C CYS A 152 -27.73 18.37 -23.28
N THR A 153 -27.89 17.13 -23.72
CA THR A 153 -28.47 16.82 -25.02
C THR A 153 -29.87 16.26 -24.83
N ALA A 154 -30.86 16.99 -25.31
CA ALA A 154 -32.13 16.39 -25.69
C ALA A 154 -31.86 15.56 -26.95
N GLU A 155 -31.86 14.24 -26.85
CA GLU A 155 -32.62 13.35 -27.74
C GLU A 155 -32.42 11.87 -27.41
N GLU A 156 -33.57 11.22 -27.30
CA GLU A 156 -33.92 9.83 -27.60
C GLU A 156 -33.02 8.72 -27.03
N ASP A 157 -33.35 8.25 -25.82
CA ASP A 157 -33.07 6.87 -25.43
C ASP A 157 -34.35 6.19 -24.95
N ASP A 158 -34.54 5.00 -25.47
CA ASP A 158 -35.72 4.17 -25.47
C ASP A 158 -35.96 3.56 -24.10
N GLY A 159 -37.16 3.86 -23.55
CA GLY A 159 -37.53 3.52 -22.19
C GLY A 159 -37.22 2.08 -21.77
N GLU A 160 -36.38 1.95 -20.74
CA GLU A 160 -36.30 0.74 -19.91
C GLU A 160 -35.85 1.08 -18.48
N GLY A 161 -36.81 1.12 -17.54
CA GLY A 161 -36.59 0.91 -16.09
C GLY A 161 -36.00 2.05 -15.27
N ASP A 162 -36.84 3.07 -15.01
CA ASP A 162 -36.61 4.33 -14.29
C ASP A 162 -36.16 4.18 -12.82
N TRP A 163 -34.93 4.64 -12.52
CA TRP A 163 -34.44 4.97 -11.16
C TRP A 163 -34.07 6.45 -11.07
N GLY A 164 -34.64 7.23 -11.99
CA GLY A 164 -34.35 8.63 -12.27
C GLY A 164 -32.88 8.99 -12.44
N ASP A 165 -32.64 10.26 -12.72
CA ASP A 165 -31.28 10.79 -12.88
C ASP A 165 -30.52 10.80 -11.54
N VAL A 166 -29.20 10.67 -11.59
CA VAL A 166 -28.37 10.90 -10.39
C VAL A 166 -28.63 12.32 -9.88
N SER A 167 -28.96 12.44 -8.61
CA SER A 167 -29.30 13.68 -7.92
C SER A 167 -28.17 14.70 -8.04
N LYS A 168 -28.51 15.86 -8.60
CA LYS A 168 -27.61 16.98 -8.88
C LYS A 168 -27.69 18.09 -7.83
N ASP A 169 -28.74 18.09 -7.03
CA ASP A 169 -29.05 19.11 -6.00
C ASP A 169 -29.12 18.53 -4.58
N GLY A 170 -28.84 17.24 -4.45
CA GLY A 170 -28.92 16.52 -3.18
C GLY A 170 -30.34 16.10 -2.81
N LYS A 171 -31.32 16.24 -3.72
CA LYS A 171 -32.67 15.71 -3.53
C LYS A 171 -32.92 14.43 -4.32
N CYS A 172 -33.71 13.54 -3.77
CA CYS A 172 -33.91 12.19 -4.31
C CYS A 172 -35.31 11.66 -4.01
N GLY A 173 -35.73 10.62 -4.73
CA GLY A 173 -37.02 9.98 -4.54
C GLY A 173 -38.12 10.46 -5.49
N SER A 174 -39.31 9.86 -5.36
CA SER A 174 -40.45 10.11 -6.27
C SER A 174 -40.89 11.57 -6.31
N ASP A 175 -40.76 12.26 -5.18
CA ASP A 175 -41.17 13.65 -5.04
C ASP A 175 -40.17 14.63 -5.70
N ASN A 176 -39.00 14.13 -6.13
CA ASN A 176 -37.92 14.91 -6.73
C ASN A 176 -37.60 14.45 -8.16
N GLY A 177 -38.61 14.01 -8.91
CA GLY A 177 -38.44 13.58 -10.31
C GLY A 177 -37.76 12.22 -10.43
N ASN A 178 -38.01 11.32 -9.47
CA ASN A 178 -37.42 9.99 -9.36
C ASN A 178 -35.89 9.96 -9.23
N THR A 179 -35.22 11.09 -8.96
CA THR A 179 -33.76 11.16 -8.90
C THR A 179 -33.17 10.27 -7.81
N ASN A 180 -31.96 9.75 -8.04
CA ASN A 180 -31.28 8.84 -7.10
C ASN A 180 -29.93 9.36 -6.61
N CYS A 181 -29.49 8.90 -5.46
CA CYS A 181 -28.26 9.33 -4.80
C CYS A 181 -27.03 8.53 -5.21
N ILE A 182 -27.19 7.47 -6.01
CA ILE A 182 -26.13 6.50 -6.26
C ILE A 182 -25.11 7.09 -7.23
N GLY A 183 -23.90 7.36 -6.73
CA GLY A 183 -22.87 8.10 -7.47
C GLY A 183 -22.98 9.62 -7.37
N SER A 184 -23.92 10.14 -6.56
CA SER A 184 -24.06 11.57 -6.26
C SER A 184 -23.00 12.06 -5.27
N SER A 185 -22.55 13.32 -5.41
CA SER A 185 -21.61 13.97 -4.49
C SER A 185 -22.17 14.25 -3.10
N PHE A 186 -23.50 14.19 -2.95
CA PHE A 186 -24.18 14.41 -1.68
C PHE A 186 -24.21 13.16 -0.80
N GLY A 187 -23.83 12.00 -1.34
CA GLY A 187 -23.85 10.71 -0.65
C GLY A 187 -24.76 9.71 -1.34
N SER A 188 -24.55 8.42 -1.11
CA SER A 188 -25.20 7.34 -1.87
C SER A 188 -26.60 6.96 -1.38
N CYS A 189 -27.06 7.48 -0.24
CA CYS A 189 -28.32 7.10 0.39
C CYS A 189 -29.37 8.19 0.19
N CYS A 190 -30.62 7.80 -0.09
CA CYS A 190 -31.74 8.72 -0.16
C CYS A 190 -32.56 8.65 1.12
N SER A 191 -32.59 9.73 1.90
CA SER A 191 -33.31 9.78 3.17
C SER A 191 -34.83 9.71 2.97
N ARG A 192 -35.56 9.46 4.08
CA ARG A 192 -37.03 9.54 4.08
C ARG A 192 -37.54 10.89 3.62
N ASP A 193 -36.77 11.95 3.86
CA ASP A 193 -37.11 13.32 3.51
C ASP A 193 -36.62 13.71 2.10
N GLY A 194 -36.19 12.71 1.31
CA GLY A 194 -35.76 12.90 -0.07
C GLY A 194 -34.45 13.67 -0.19
N GLN A 195 -33.50 13.46 0.73
CA GLN A 195 -32.18 14.07 0.71
C GLN A 195 -31.09 13.01 0.51
N CYS A 196 -30.11 13.31 -0.33
CA CYS A 196 -28.92 12.51 -0.50
C CYS A 196 -27.93 12.74 0.65
N GLY A 197 -27.39 11.64 1.17
CA GLY A 197 -26.45 11.67 2.29
C GLY A 197 -25.73 10.35 2.50
N MET A 198 -24.85 10.33 3.50
CA MET A 198 -24.12 9.12 3.94
C MET A 198 -24.28 8.85 5.43
N SER A 199 -24.94 9.72 6.20
CA SER A 199 -25.14 9.49 7.63
C SER A 199 -26.26 8.49 7.89
N SER A 200 -26.32 7.97 9.11
CA SER A 200 -27.39 7.08 9.56
C SER A 200 -28.80 7.67 9.40
N SER A 201 -28.96 8.99 9.45
CA SER A 201 -30.24 9.66 9.18
C SER A 201 -30.66 9.63 7.70
N HIS A 202 -29.71 9.44 6.78
CA HIS A 202 -29.98 9.34 5.34
C HIS A 202 -30.09 7.89 4.87
N CYS A 203 -29.27 7.03 5.44
CA CYS A 203 -29.20 5.64 5.03
C CYS A 203 -30.11 4.73 5.87
N GLY A 204 -30.45 5.12 7.11
CA GLY A 204 -31.23 4.35 8.08
C GLY A 204 -32.74 4.23 7.81
N THR A 205 -33.53 4.13 8.87
CA THR A 205 -34.99 3.94 8.81
C THR A 205 -35.67 4.98 7.92
N GLY A 206 -36.44 4.50 6.94
CA GLY A 206 -37.16 5.33 5.99
C GLY A 206 -36.33 5.77 4.77
N CYS A 207 -35.09 5.30 4.64
CA CYS A 207 -34.33 5.48 3.41
C CYS A 207 -35.08 4.90 2.20
N GLN A 208 -35.14 5.68 1.12
CA GLN A 208 -35.87 5.36 -0.09
C GLN A 208 -35.02 4.45 -0.97
N LYS A 209 -35.32 3.14 -0.88
CA LYS A 209 -34.59 2.11 -1.63
C LYS A 209 -34.65 2.33 -3.14
N SER A 210 -35.74 2.93 -3.64
CA SER A 210 -35.93 3.33 -5.05
C SER A 210 -34.99 4.44 -5.53
N ALA A 211 -34.27 5.10 -4.62
CA ALA A 211 -33.47 6.29 -4.92
C ALA A 211 -32.11 6.32 -4.20
N GLY A 212 -31.69 5.26 -3.49
CA GLY A 212 -30.40 5.25 -2.80
C GLY A 212 -30.04 3.92 -2.11
N ILE A 213 -28.83 3.86 -1.57
CA ILE A 213 -28.27 2.69 -0.87
C ILE A 213 -28.63 2.73 0.62
N CYS A 214 -29.68 2.03 1.04
CA CYS A 214 -30.15 2.04 2.43
C CYS A 214 -29.46 1.00 3.34
N PHE A 215 -29.40 1.33 4.63
CA PHE A 215 -29.13 0.45 5.77
C PHE A 215 -30.14 -0.71 5.80
N GLY A 216 -29.68 -1.88 6.21
CA GLY A 216 -30.51 -3.09 6.30
C GLY A 216 -31.16 -3.53 5.00
N GLY A 217 -30.50 -4.46 4.30
CA GLY A 217 -31.06 -5.17 3.17
C GLY A 217 -32.22 -6.13 3.48
N LYS A 218 -33.01 -5.96 4.57
CA LYS A 218 -34.14 -6.87 4.88
C LYS A 218 -35.50 -6.20 5.06
N LYS A 219 -36.51 -6.98 4.63
CA LYS A 219 -37.97 -6.83 4.80
C LYS A 219 -38.34 -6.44 6.23
N THR A 220 -38.81 -5.22 6.42
CA THR A 220 -40.01 -4.91 7.21
C THR A 220 -40.28 -3.43 6.97
N VAL A 221 -41.14 -3.13 6.00
CA VAL A 221 -42.09 -2.06 6.25
C VAL A 221 -43.33 -2.79 6.73
N ASP A 222 -43.95 -2.28 7.78
CA ASP A 222 -45.35 -2.56 8.09
C ASP A 222 -46.24 -2.02 6.95
N ASP A 223 -46.04 -2.52 5.73
CA ASP A 223 -46.88 -2.25 4.56
C ASP A 223 -47.48 -3.58 4.12
N ASP A 224 -48.75 -3.74 4.47
CA ASP A 224 -49.68 -4.79 4.02
C ASP A 224 -49.99 -4.68 2.50
N ASP A 225 -48.97 -4.58 1.63
CA ASP A 225 -49.17 -4.63 0.18
C ASP A 225 -48.49 -5.86 -0.43
N ASP A 226 -49.34 -6.87 -0.69
CA ASP A 226 -49.08 -8.13 -1.43
C ASP A 226 -48.69 -7.84 -2.91
N ASN A 227 -47.53 -7.24 -3.15
CA ASN A 227 -46.92 -7.19 -4.48
C ASN A 227 -45.49 -7.75 -4.45
N ASP A 228 -45.35 -8.97 -4.97
CA ASP A 228 -44.12 -9.77 -5.08
C ASP A 228 -42.99 -9.11 -5.92
N ASP A 229 -43.18 -7.89 -6.42
CA ASP A 229 -42.23 -7.17 -7.29
C ASP A 229 -41.37 -6.13 -6.53
N ALA A 230 -41.68 -5.81 -5.26
CA ALA A 230 -40.95 -4.84 -4.43
C ALA A 230 -39.62 -5.36 -3.85
N GLU A 231 -39.25 -6.61 -4.16
CA GLU A 231 -38.17 -7.35 -3.50
C GLU A 231 -36.82 -7.31 -4.24
N LYS A 232 -36.76 -6.72 -5.45
CA LYS A 232 -35.58 -6.80 -6.32
C LYS A 232 -34.91 -5.44 -6.52
N TRP A 233 -33.60 -5.41 -6.31
CA TRP A 233 -32.77 -4.31 -6.76
C TRP A 233 -32.97 -4.05 -8.27
N PRO A 234 -32.84 -2.79 -8.72
CA PRO A 234 -32.93 -2.41 -10.13
C PRO A 234 -32.13 -3.35 -11.02
N THR A 235 -32.71 -3.88 -12.09
CA THR A 235 -31.94 -4.74 -13.01
C THR A 235 -30.85 -3.93 -13.72
N SER A 236 -31.13 -2.68 -14.12
CA SER A 236 -30.17 -1.77 -14.76
C SER A 236 -28.98 -1.44 -13.85
N LEU A 237 -29.24 -1.03 -12.60
CA LEU A 237 -28.19 -0.74 -11.63
C LEU A 237 -27.42 -1.99 -11.21
N THR A 238 -28.12 -3.12 -11.02
CA THR A 238 -27.48 -4.40 -10.74
C THR A 238 -26.54 -4.77 -11.88
N ASN A 239 -26.94 -4.56 -13.14
CA ASN A 239 -26.07 -4.76 -14.30
C ASN A 239 -24.88 -3.79 -14.32
N ALA A 240 -25.09 -2.51 -13.97
CA ALA A 240 -24.03 -1.51 -13.93
C ALA A 240 -23.00 -1.80 -12.83
N ILE A 241 -23.44 -2.09 -11.61
CA ILE A 241 -22.59 -2.47 -10.47
C ILE A 241 -21.86 -3.76 -10.82
N CYS A 242 -22.58 -4.83 -11.17
CA CYS A 242 -21.98 -6.13 -11.44
C CYS A 242 -21.19 -6.20 -12.76
N GLY A 243 -21.26 -5.16 -13.59
CA GLY A 243 -20.49 -5.01 -14.83
C GLY A 243 -19.14 -4.32 -14.65
N LEU A 244 -18.81 -3.85 -13.44
CA LEU A 244 -17.53 -3.20 -13.17
C LEU A 244 -16.37 -4.19 -13.31
N ASP A 245 -15.42 -3.88 -14.20
CA ASP A 245 -14.20 -4.67 -14.37
C ASP A 245 -13.16 -4.33 -13.30
N PHE A 246 -12.88 -5.30 -12.44
CA PHE A 246 -11.85 -5.28 -11.39
C PHE A 246 -10.70 -6.26 -11.68
N ASN A 247 -10.63 -6.85 -12.88
CA ASN A 247 -9.52 -7.70 -13.30
C ASN A 247 -8.34 -6.87 -13.84
N THR A 248 -7.82 -5.97 -13.00
CA THR A 248 -6.71 -5.09 -13.32
C THR A 248 -5.66 -5.13 -12.22
N THR A 249 -4.40 -4.89 -12.60
CA THR A 249 -3.27 -4.73 -11.67
C THR A 249 -3.02 -3.27 -11.29
N ASP A 250 -3.82 -2.33 -11.81
CA ASP A 250 -3.76 -0.92 -11.46
C ASP A 250 -4.55 -0.67 -10.16
N ALA A 251 -3.82 -0.39 -9.07
CA ALA A 251 -4.40 -0.11 -7.76
C ALA A 251 -5.37 1.09 -7.78
N THR A 252 -5.10 2.12 -8.59
CA THR A 252 -5.98 3.30 -8.70
C THR A 252 -7.31 2.93 -9.35
N ALA A 253 -7.26 2.09 -10.39
CA ALA A 253 -8.45 1.58 -11.02
C ALA A 253 -9.28 0.72 -10.05
N LEU A 254 -8.65 -0.16 -9.26
CA LEU A 254 -9.34 -0.96 -8.24
C LEU A 254 -10.04 -0.11 -7.18
N THR A 255 -9.35 0.90 -6.63
CA THR A 255 -9.96 1.85 -5.69
C THR A 255 -11.14 2.57 -6.32
N SER A 256 -11.02 2.96 -7.58
CA SER A 256 -12.14 3.57 -8.31
C SER A 256 -13.31 2.59 -8.45
N ARG A 257 -13.09 1.30 -8.74
CA ARG A 257 -14.16 0.30 -8.84
C ARG A 257 -14.82 0.00 -7.50
N TRP A 258 -14.05 -0.05 -6.43
CA TRP A 258 -14.55 -0.21 -5.06
C TRP A 258 -15.52 0.90 -4.64
N ILE A 259 -15.21 2.14 -5.02
CA ILE A 259 -16.07 3.30 -4.75
C ILE A 259 -17.27 3.30 -5.71
N GLN A 260 -17.04 3.07 -7.01
CA GLN A 260 -18.11 3.05 -8.04
C GLN A 260 -19.16 1.98 -7.80
N SER A 261 -18.79 0.83 -7.22
CA SER A 261 -19.76 -0.22 -6.88
C SER A 261 -20.66 0.16 -5.71
N GLY A 262 -20.38 1.27 -5.01
CA GLY A 262 -21.04 1.65 -3.77
C GLY A 262 -20.64 0.82 -2.55
N ALA A 263 -19.74 -0.16 -2.72
CA ALA A 263 -19.40 -1.11 -1.67
C ALA A 263 -18.57 -0.49 -0.53
N ALA A 264 -17.72 0.49 -0.83
CA ALA A 264 -16.98 1.26 0.17
C ALA A 264 -17.90 1.94 1.20
N THR A 265 -18.88 2.69 0.67
CA THR A 265 -19.88 3.39 1.46
C THR A 265 -20.80 2.41 2.15
N TRP A 266 -21.25 1.38 1.44
CA TRP A 266 -22.14 0.36 2.01
C TRP A 266 -21.50 -0.40 3.17
N LEU A 267 -20.22 -0.75 3.10
CA LEU A 267 -19.51 -1.42 4.20
C LEU A 267 -19.38 -0.51 5.43
N LEU A 268 -18.98 0.76 5.24
CA LEU A 268 -18.90 1.73 6.35
C LEU A 268 -20.25 1.86 7.05
N ASN A 269 -21.29 1.98 6.25
CA ASN A 269 -22.67 2.09 6.67
C ASN A 269 -23.15 0.84 7.43
N PHE A 270 -22.84 -0.34 6.90
CA PHE A 270 -23.12 -1.62 7.54
C PHE A 270 -22.48 -1.70 8.93
N LEU A 271 -21.19 -1.34 9.04
CA LEU A 271 -20.46 -1.35 10.32
C LEU A 271 -21.05 -0.34 11.31
N ASN A 272 -21.43 0.85 10.85
CA ASN A 272 -22.05 1.86 11.72
C ASN A 272 -23.46 1.48 12.19
N GLU A 273 -24.19 0.69 11.40
CA GLU A 273 -25.54 0.23 11.72
C GLU A 273 -25.54 -0.97 12.66
N TYR A 274 -24.71 -1.98 12.35
CA TYR A 274 -24.71 -3.26 13.04
C TYR A 274 -23.59 -3.40 14.09
N GLY A 275 -22.64 -2.47 14.11
CA GLY A 275 -21.44 -2.51 14.94
C GLY A 275 -20.32 -3.33 14.30
N ALA A 276 -19.11 -3.16 14.83
CA ALA A 276 -17.94 -3.92 14.40
C ALA A 276 -17.82 -5.30 15.07
N GLU A 277 -18.34 -5.49 16.27
CA GLU A 277 -18.20 -6.76 17.00
C GLU A 277 -18.84 -7.92 16.24
N ASP A 278 -18.03 -8.92 15.87
CA ASP A 278 -18.41 -10.08 15.08
C ASP A 278 -19.08 -9.73 13.72
N TRP A 279 -18.72 -8.58 13.14
CA TRP A 279 -19.37 -8.02 11.94
C TRP A 279 -19.41 -8.96 10.73
N THR A 280 -18.44 -9.89 10.57
CA THR A 280 -18.52 -10.84 9.45
C THR A 280 -19.68 -11.79 9.60
N ASP A 281 -19.99 -12.24 10.82
CA ASP A 281 -21.11 -13.15 11.08
C ASP A 281 -22.42 -12.43 10.76
N ASP A 282 -22.54 -11.18 11.23
CA ASP A 282 -23.67 -10.30 10.89
C ASP A 282 -23.76 -10.07 9.38
N PHE A 283 -22.63 -9.80 8.71
CA PHE A 283 -22.61 -9.61 7.26
C PHE A 283 -23.21 -10.81 6.53
N PHE A 284 -22.74 -12.02 6.85
CA PHE A 284 -23.25 -13.23 6.20
C PHE A 284 -24.70 -13.55 6.56
N MET A 285 -25.09 -13.38 7.83
CA MET A 285 -26.47 -13.62 8.27
C MET A 285 -27.46 -12.64 7.64
N LYS A 286 -27.07 -11.37 7.46
CA LYS A 286 -27.92 -10.34 6.86
C LYS A 286 -28.00 -10.48 5.34
N VAL A 287 -26.86 -10.65 4.66
CA VAL A 287 -26.78 -10.71 3.20
C VAL A 287 -27.40 -12.00 2.63
N PHE A 288 -27.28 -13.13 3.33
CA PHE A 288 -27.78 -14.43 2.86
C PHE A 288 -29.03 -14.93 3.57
N ASP A 289 -29.65 -14.10 4.42
CA ASP A 289 -30.85 -14.46 5.19
C ASP A 289 -30.69 -15.76 6.01
N LEU A 290 -29.60 -15.85 6.77
CA LEU A 290 -29.30 -17.04 7.56
C LEU A 290 -29.76 -16.89 9.00
N ASN A 291 -30.29 -17.97 9.57
CA ASN A 291 -30.72 -18.02 10.98
C ASN A 291 -29.57 -18.29 11.97
N ALA A 292 -28.37 -18.59 11.48
CA ALA A 292 -27.17 -18.80 12.26
C ALA A 292 -25.91 -18.51 11.42
N PRO A 293 -24.76 -18.18 12.04
CA PRO A 293 -23.50 -18.04 11.33
C PRO A 293 -23.13 -19.36 10.66
N THR A 294 -22.85 -19.32 9.36
CA THR A 294 -22.35 -20.48 8.60
C THR A 294 -20.91 -20.31 8.14
N TYR A 295 -20.40 -19.08 8.22
CA TYR A 295 -19.03 -18.71 7.89
C TYR A 295 -18.27 -18.48 9.21
N ASP A 296 -16.99 -18.80 9.19
CA ASP A 296 -16.03 -18.58 10.28
C ASP A 296 -14.79 -17.92 9.69
N CYS A 297 -14.87 -16.60 9.59
CA CYS A 297 -13.80 -15.74 9.10
C CYS A 297 -12.77 -15.42 10.19
N ALA A 298 -13.09 -15.61 11.47
CA ALA A 298 -12.21 -15.29 12.59
C ALA A 298 -11.22 -16.41 12.94
N SER A 299 -11.56 -17.69 12.75
CA SER A 299 -10.72 -18.81 13.21
C SER A 299 -9.74 -19.35 12.17
N LEU A 300 -8.45 -19.22 12.46
CA LEU A 300 -7.39 -19.66 11.56
C LEU A 300 -7.56 -21.13 11.08
N LEU A 301 -7.37 -21.39 9.78
CA LEU A 301 -7.49 -22.71 9.15
C LEU A 301 -8.86 -23.40 9.27
N SER A 302 -9.93 -22.68 9.65
CA SER A 302 -11.30 -23.21 9.57
C SER A 302 -11.65 -23.67 8.15
N GLY A 303 -11.00 -23.06 7.14
CA GLY A 303 -11.32 -23.24 5.73
C GLY A 303 -12.69 -22.65 5.37
N ASN A 304 -13.32 -21.93 6.32
CA ASN A 304 -14.73 -21.61 6.30
C ASN A 304 -15.00 -20.11 6.14
N CYS A 305 -14.30 -19.45 5.23
CA CYS A 305 -14.64 -18.09 4.79
C CYS A 305 -14.18 -17.90 3.35
N PRO A 306 -14.71 -18.71 2.42
CA PRO A 306 -14.40 -18.52 1.00
C PRO A 306 -14.95 -17.16 0.57
N GLY A 307 -14.40 -16.59 -0.51
CA GLY A 307 -15.10 -15.51 -1.21
C GLY A 307 -16.41 -15.99 -1.87
N PRO A 308 -17.02 -15.20 -2.75
CA PRO A 308 -18.31 -15.51 -3.39
C PRO A 308 -18.45 -16.84 -4.15
N LEU A 309 -17.38 -17.63 -4.31
CA LEU A 309 -17.34 -18.89 -5.06
C LEU A 309 -18.07 -18.79 -6.41
N ASN A 310 -19.22 -19.46 -6.55
CA ASN A 310 -20.05 -19.48 -7.75
C ASN A 310 -21.23 -18.50 -7.69
N THR A 311 -21.47 -17.88 -6.54
CA THR A 311 -22.55 -16.92 -6.32
C THR A 311 -22.23 -15.64 -7.09
N LYS A 312 -23.07 -15.30 -8.06
CA LYS A 312 -22.85 -14.12 -8.90
C LYS A 312 -23.22 -12.85 -8.16
N CYS A 313 -22.61 -11.73 -8.54
CA CYS A 313 -22.93 -10.41 -7.99
C CYS A 313 -24.43 -10.07 -7.99
N LYS A 314 -25.17 -10.50 -9.02
CA LYS A 314 -26.63 -10.26 -9.13
C LYS A 314 -27.47 -11.03 -8.10
N GLU A 315 -26.89 -12.03 -7.45
CA GLU A 315 -27.54 -12.84 -6.42
C GLU A 315 -27.35 -12.22 -5.01
N TYR A 316 -26.56 -11.14 -4.88
CA TYR A 316 -26.37 -10.42 -3.63
C TYR A 316 -27.42 -9.32 -3.48
N VAL A 317 -27.98 -9.22 -2.28
CA VAL A 317 -28.89 -8.13 -1.90
C VAL A 317 -28.29 -7.40 -0.70
N PRO A 318 -27.73 -6.19 -0.88
CA PRO A 318 -27.59 -5.46 -2.14
C PRO A 318 -26.36 -5.93 -2.97
N PRO A 319 -26.31 -5.70 -4.30
CA PRO A 319 -25.16 -6.03 -5.15
C PRO A 319 -23.77 -5.55 -4.67
N PRO A 320 -23.61 -4.37 -4.02
CA PRO A 320 -22.33 -3.95 -3.44
C PRO A 320 -21.76 -4.95 -2.42
N ALA A 321 -22.60 -5.73 -1.73
CA ALA A 321 -22.16 -6.76 -0.79
C ALA A 321 -21.30 -7.85 -1.45
N TYR A 322 -21.46 -8.08 -2.76
CA TYR A 322 -20.57 -8.98 -3.53
C TYR A 322 -19.11 -8.54 -3.44
N TYR A 323 -18.86 -7.24 -3.60
CA TYR A 323 -17.50 -6.68 -3.57
C TYR A 323 -16.91 -6.73 -2.17
N VAL A 324 -17.74 -6.53 -1.13
CA VAL A 324 -17.33 -6.73 0.27
C VAL A 324 -16.93 -8.18 0.50
N HIS A 325 -17.77 -9.13 0.09
CA HIS A 325 -17.48 -10.57 0.24
C HIS A 325 -16.22 -10.98 -0.56
N LEU A 326 -15.99 -10.41 -1.75
CA LEU A 326 -14.72 -10.60 -2.48
C LEU A 326 -13.52 -10.18 -1.64
N GLN A 327 -13.57 -8.99 -1.03
CA GLN A 327 -12.49 -8.49 -0.21
C GLN A 327 -12.27 -9.34 1.06
N ILE A 328 -13.35 -9.71 1.76
CA ILE A 328 -13.31 -10.61 2.93
C ILE A 328 -12.60 -11.91 2.56
N GLY A 329 -13.08 -12.60 1.52
CA GLY A 329 -12.53 -13.91 1.13
C GLY A 329 -11.09 -13.83 0.62
N ASN A 330 -10.72 -12.76 -0.08
CA ASN A 330 -9.35 -12.59 -0.57
C ASN A 330 -8.37 -12.23 0.55
N LEU A 331 -8.75 -11.37 1.51
CA LEU A 331 -7.95 -11.10 2.70
C LEU A 331 -7.80 -12.37 3.55
N TYR A 332 -8.91 -13.06 3.83
CA TYR A 332 -8.89 -14.34 4.54
C TYR A 332 -7.92 -15.32 3.87
N SER A 333 -8.06 -15.49 2.55
CA SER A 333 -7.21 -16.41 1.79
C SER A 333 -5.75 -15.94 1.76
N ALA A 334 -5.48 -14.64 1.82
CA ALA A 334 -4.12 -14.12 1.91
C ALA A 334 -3.47 -14.53 3.24
N LEU A 335 -4.16 -14.34 4.35
CA LEU A 335 -3.68 -14.71 5.68
C LEU A 335 -3.43 -16.23 5.78
N ASP A 336 -4.34 -17.05 5.25
CA ASP A 336 -4.18 -18.51 5.20
C ASP A 336 -2.99 -18.93 4.31
N GLN A 337 -2.78 -18.26 3.17
CA GLN A 337 -1.63 -18.53 2.28
C GLN A 337 -0.30 -18.12 2.92
N ILE A 338 -0.25 -17.01 3.65
CA ILE A 338 0.94 -16.59 4.40
C ILE A 338 1.22 -17.60 5.51
N TRP A 339 0.18 -18.06 6.21
CA TRP A 339 0.32 -19.14 7.18
C TRP A 339 0.89 -20.41 6.57
N ALA A 340 0.30 -20.90 5.48
CA ALA A 340 0.77 -22.11 4.82
C ALA A 340 2.20 -21.94 4.26
N GLY A 341 2.49 -20.79 3.64
CA GLY A 341 3.79 -20.48 3.06
C GLY A 341 4.90 -20.39 4.10
N MET A 342 4.64 -19.78 5.25
CA MET A 342 5.65 -19.56 6.30
C MET A 342 5.75 -20.71 7.30
N VAL A 343 4.64 -21.36 7.65
CA VAL A 343 4.59 -22.42 8.68
C VAL A 343 4.56 -23.79 8.03
N THR A 344 3.46 -24.15 7.38
CA THR A 344 3.22 -25.53 6.93
C THR A 344 4.26 -26.00 5.94
N ASN A 345 4.50 -25.22 4.89
CA ASN A 345 5.47 -25.56 3.85
C ASN A 345 6.84 -24.93 4.15
N GLY A 346 6.82 -23.74 4.75
CA GLY A 346 8.01 -22.95 5.04
C GLY A 346 8.94 -23.63 6.06
N ILE A 347 8.41 -24.18 7.15
CA ILE A 347 9.26 -24.83 8.17
C ILE A 347 10.00 -26.04 7.58
N ASP A 348 9.31 -26.88 6.82
CA ASP A 348 9.93 -28.09 6.25
C ASP A 348 10.95 -27.73 5.17
N SER A 349 10.62 -26.78 4.29
CA SER A 349 11.55 -26.28 3.27
C SER A 349 12.75 -25.58 3.88
N LEU A 350 12.55 -24.72 4.90
CA LEU A 350 13.63 -24.06 5.61
C LEU A 350 14.48 -25.07 6.36
N ALA A 351 13.89 -26.08 7.02
CA ALA A 351 14.64 -27.09 7.75
C ALA A 351 15.58 -27.88 6.81
N GLU A 352 15.11 -28.27 5.63
CA GLU A 352 15.96 -28.92 4.61
C GLU A 352 17.09 -28.00 4.15
N GLN A 353 16.78 -26.74 3.84
CA GLN A 353 17.77 -25.77 3.40
C GLN A 353 18.79 -25.43 4.48
N ILE A 354 18.38 -25.36 5.74
CA ILE A 354 19.28 -25.11 6.86
C ILE A 354 20.17 -26.34 7.11
N ASN A 355 19.66 -27.57 6.93
CA ASN A 355 20.51 -28.76 6.97
C ASN A 355 21.58 -28.72 5.86
N ASP A 356 21.24 -28.25 4.65
CA ASP A 356 22.21 -28.04 3.58
C ASP A 356 23.25 -26.96 3.94
N ILE A 357 22.79 -25.82 4.50
CA ILE A 357 23.67 -24.75 5.00
C ILE A 357 24.64 -25.28 6.06
N VAL A 358 24.14 -26.02 7.06
CA VAL A 358 24.97 -26.59 8.13
C VAL A 358 26.00 -27.57 7.58
N THR A 359 25.60 -28.37 6.59
CA THR A 359 26.48 -29.34 5.93
C THR A 359 27.62 -28.63 5.18
N LYS A 360 27.31 -27.58 4.43
CA LYS A 360 28.25 -26.86 3.54
C LYS A 360 29.09 -25.81 4.26
N TYR A 361 28.45 -24.97 5.08
CA TYR A 361 29.06 -23.76 5.64
C TYR A 361 29.37 -23.89 7.12
N GLY A 362 28.66 -24.75 7.86
CA GLY A 362 28.93 -25.00 9.27
C GLY A 362 27.74 -24.79 10.18
N THR A 363 27.86 -25.21 11.43
CA THR A 363 26.84 -24.96 12.46
C THR A 363 26.98 -23.54 13.03
N PRO A 364 25.92 -22.71 13.02
CA PRO A 364 25.90 -21.43 13.73
C PRO A 364 26.32 -21.56 15.21
N PRO A 365 27.00 -20.56 15.80
CA PRO A 365 27.32 -20.54 17.24
C PRO A 365 26.06 -20.52 18.11
N GLU A 366 26.07 -21.26 19.24
CA GLU A 366 24.89 -21.41 20.14
C GLU A 366 24.51 -20.09 20.84
N ASP A 367 25.45 -19.16 21.01
CA ASP A 367 25.25 -17.84 21.61
C ASP A 367 24.55 -16.84 20.68
N ASP A 368 24.48 -17.12 19.37
CA ASP A 368 23.85 -16.24 18.37
C ASP A 368 22.34 -16.50 18.17
N ASN A 369 21.75 -17.44 18.91
CA ASN A 369 20.36 -17.87 18.74
C ASN A 369 19.35 -16.71 18.91
N ALA A 370 19.59 -15.84 19.89
CA ALA A 370 18.76 -14.65 20.11
C ALA A 370 18.94 -13.61 18.98
N THR A 371 20.12 -13.55 18.37
CA THR A 371 20.42 -12.64 17.25
C THR A 371 19.76 -13.12 15.96
N ILE A 372 19.81 -14.42 15.66
CA ILE A 372 19.09 -15.05 14.53
C ILE A 372 17.59 -14.77 14.61
N LEU A 373 17.07 -14.83 15.83
CA LEU A 373 15.67 -14.58 16.12
C LEU A 373 15.26 -13.13 15.88
N ASN A 374 16.02 -12.19 16.45
CA ASN A 374 15.80 -10.76 16.27
C ASN A 374 15.96 -10.35 14.80
N MET A 375 16.89 -10.99 14.08
CA MET A 375 17.09 -10.77 12.65
C MET A 375 15.88 -11.23 11.83
N PHE A 376 15.32 -12.41 12.14
CA PHE A 376 14.13 -12.90 11.47
C PHE A 376 12.91 -11.99 11.70
N VAL A 377 12.68 -11.59 12.95
CA VAL A 377 11.64 -10.61 13.28
C VAL A 377 11.90 -9.27 12.56
N GLY A 378 13.16 -8.81 12.52
CA GLY A 378 13.60 -7.65 11.74
C GLY A 378 13.27 -7.78 10.26
N VAL A 379 13.51 -8.93 9.63
CA VAL A 379 13.16 -9.18 8.22
C VAL A 379 11.65 -9.04 8.01
N LEU A 380 10.83 -9.71 8.84
CA LEU A 380 9.36 -9.64 8.71
C LEU A 380 8.81 -8.23 8.94
N THR A 381 9.37 -7.51 9.92
CA THR A 381 8.95 -6.13 10.23
C THR A 381 9.52 -5.10 9.28
N SER A 382 10.69 -5.34 8.68
CA SER A 382 11.25 -4.45 7.68
C SER A 382 10.34 -4.37 6.47
N LEU A 383 9.67 -5.46 6.11
CA LEU A 383 8.62 -5.48 5.09
C LEU A 383 7.46 -4.52 5.42
N ALA A 384 7.37 -3.98 6.65
CA ALA A 384 6.41 -2.92 7.02
C ALA A 384 6.86 -1.53 6.58
N GLY A 385 8.16 -1.33 6.34
CA GLY A 385 8.68 -0.14 5.69
C GLY A 385 8.19 0.06 4.26
N ILE A 386 7.70 -1.01 3.63
CA ILE A 386 6.97 -0.98 2.35
C ILE A 386 5.72 -0.08 2.48
N SER A 387 5.07 0.00 3.64
CA SER A 387 3.93 0.92 3.82
C SER A 387 4.34 2.38 3.94
N GLY A 388 5.40 2.67 4.70
CA GLY A 388 5.88 4.03 4.96
C GLY A 388 6.70 4.66 3.82
N SER A 389 7.18 3.85 2.86
CA SER A 389 7.87 4.31 1.65
C SER A 389 6.95 4.33 0.41
N ILE A 390 5.74 3.76 0.50
CA ILE A 390 4.73 3.78 -0.58
C ILE A 390 3.62 4.82 -0.32
N ASP A 391 3.97 5.94 0.30
CA ASP A 391 3.20 7.19 0.07
C ASP A 391 3.33 7.69 -1.39
N GLN A 392 4.14 7.02 -2.21
CA GLN A 392 4.32 7.31 -3.63
C GLN A 392 3.90 6.13 -4.51
N GLY A 393 2.60 6.01 -4.75
CA GLY A 393 2.09 5.37 -5.97
C GLY A 393 2.47 6.19 -7.21
N ALA A 394 3.76 6.30 -7.53
CA ALA A 394 4.22 6.76 -8.82
C ALA A 394 3.91 5.65 -9.85
N PRO A 395 3.21 5.94 -10.96
CA PRO A 395 3.06 4.98 -12.03
C PRO A 395 4.46 4.55 -12.52
N GLY A 396 4.81 3.27 -12.37
CA GLY A 396 6.07 2.71 -12.89
C GLY A 396 6.93 1.92 -11.90
N ILE A 397 6.67 1.93 -10.59
CA ILE A 397 7.40 1.08 -9.62
C ILE A 397 6.70 -0.28 -9.51
N ALA A 398 7.42 -1.38 -9.72
CA ALA A 398 6.87 -2.73 -9.84
C ALA A 398 6.06 -3.20 -8.61
N LEU A 399 6.35 -2.64 -7.42
CA LEU A 399 5.72 -3.01 -6.14
C LEU A 399 4.57 -2.10 -5.69
N GLY A 400 4.39 -0.92 -6.30
CA GLY A 400 3.35 0.04 -5.89
C GLY A 400 1.92 -0.53 -6.01
N LYS A 401 1.72 -1.50 -6.90
CA LYS A 401 0.45 -2.25 -7.05
C LYS A 401 0.11 -3.17 -5.87
N TYR A 402 1.07 -3.46 -4.98
CA TYR A 402 0.90 -4.35 -3.82
C TYR A 402 1.00 -3.62 -2.47
N ALA A 403 1.16 -2.31 -2.47
CA ALA A 403 1.48 -1.51 -1.29
C ALA A 403 0.55 -1.81 -0.10
N ASN A 404 -0.76 -1.79 -0.33
CA ASN A 404 -1.71 -1.91 0.76
C ASN A 404 -1.89 -3.37 1.25
N PRO A 405 -2.00 -4.41 0.38
CA PRO A 405 -1.95 -5.80 0.84
C PRO A 405 -0.70 -6.10 1.68
N LEU A 406 0.47 -5.63 1.26
CA LEU A 406 1.73 -5.81 2.00
C LEU A 406 1.76 -5.01 3.30
N THR A 407 1.14 -3.83 3.33
CA THR A 407 1.05 -2.98 4.52
C THR A 407 0.33 -3.69 5.66
N ILE A 408 -0.81 -4.31 5.37
CA ILE A 408 -1.57 -5.05 6.39
C ILE A 408 -0.70 -6.19 6.89
N ILE A 409 -0.19 -7.03 5.98
CA ILE A 409 0.63 -8.20 6.34
C ILE A 409 1.78 -7.77 7.25
N ALA A 410 2.52 -6.74 6.87
CA ALA A 410 3.68 -6.33 7.60
C ALA A 410 3.36 -5.61 8.92
N GLY A 411 2.24 -4.89 9.00
CA GLY A 411 1.70 -4.36 10.26
C GLY A 411 1.44 -5.45 11.30
N ILE A 412 0.98 -6.63 10.87
CA ILE A 412 0.76 -7.79 11.75
C ILE A 412 2.07 -8.22 12.40
N PHE A 413 3.13 -8.37 11.59
CA PHE A 413 4.42 -8.81 12.09
C PHE A 413 5.12 -7.71 12.92
N ALA A 414 4.86 -6.43 12.63
CA ALA A 414 5.32 -5.32 13.47
C ALA A 414 4.71 -5.39 14.88
N GLN A 415 3.40 -5.64 14.99
CA GLN A 415 2.75 -5.88 16.28
C GLN A 415 3.31 -7.13 16.97
N ALA A 416 3.60 -8.19 16.21
CA ALA A 416 4.23 -9.40 16.72
C ALA A 416 5.61 -9.17 17.34
N ALA A 417 6.40 -8.26 16.77
CA ALA A 417 7.73 -7.92 17.24
C ALA A 417 7.73 -7.14 18.56
N VAL A 418 6.68 -6.34 18.79
CA VAL A 418 6.55 -5.47 19.97
C VAL A 418 5.87 -6.19 21.14
N ALA A 419 5.12 -7.26 20.89
CA ALA A 419 4.55 -8.12 21.93
C ALA A 419 5.66 -8.90 22.66
N ASP A 420 6.12 -8.33 23.79
CA ASP A 420 7.28 -8.62 24.65
C ASP A 420 7.38 -10.06 25.25
N GLY A 421 7.13 -11.12 24.50
CA GLY A 421 7.25 -12.49 25.02
C GLY A 421 7.03 -13.67 24.07
N SER A 422 6.52 -13.46 22.86
CA SER A 422 6.21 -14.53 21.89
C SER A 422 7.44 -15.32 21.41
N VAL A 423 8.64 -14.79 21.68
CA VAL A 423 9.91 -15.30 21.17
C VAL A 423 10.92 -15.71 22.25
N LYS A 424 10.56 -15.59 23.54
CA LYS A 424 11.46 -15.89 24.69
C LYS A 424 11.64 -17.39 25.00
N GLY A 425 11.07 -18.30 24.20
CA GLY A 425 10.92 -19.73 24.55
C GLY A 425 11.79 -20.72 23.78
N VAL A 426 12.88 -20.31 23.14
CA VAL A 426 13.76 -21.23 22.40
C VAL A 426 14.96 -21.62 23.27
N ASP A 427 15.01 -22.88 23.67
CA ASP A 427 16.13 -23.48 24.41
C ASP A 427 17.37 -23.61 23.49
N PRO A 428 18.54 -23.09 23.87
CA PRO A 428 19.80 -23.27 23.13
C PRO A 428 20.17 -24.73 22.83
N ASP A 429 19.83 -25.66 23.72
CA ASP A 429 20.11 -27.10 23.53
C ASP A 429 19.21 -27.73 22.44
N ASP A 430 18.02 -27.18 22.21
CA ASP A 430 17.12 -27.60 21.13
C ASP A 430 17.62 -27.15 19.75
N LEU A 431 18.40 -26.07 19.66
CA LEU A 431 18.97 -25.63 18.37
C LEU A 431 20.07 -26.59 17.87
N LYS A 432 20.74 -27.27 18.79
CA LYS A 432 21.81 -28.25 18.52
C LYS A 432 21.29 -29.58 17.98
N THR A 433 20.07 -29.98 18.38
CA THR A 433 19.56 -31.34 18.18
C THR A 433 18.27 -31.37 17.35
N GLU A 434 17.48 -30.31 17.38
CA GLU A 434 16.09 -30.25 16.90
C GLU A 434 15.76 -28.88 16.30
N LEU A 435 16.64 -28.40 15.42
CA LEU A 435 16.55 -27.11 14.73
C LEU A 435 15.14 -26.83 14.18
N GLN A 436 14.51 -27.83 13.56
CA GLN A 436 13.14 -27.78 13.05
C GLN A 436 12.09 -27.51 14.15
N LYS A 437 12.24 -28.05 15.36
CA LYS A 437 11.31 -27.81 16.49
C LYS A 437 11.45 -26.38 17.03
N SER A 438 12.69 -25.88 17.11
CA SER A 438 12.97 -24.51 17.52
C SER A 438 12.42 -23.49 16.52
N TYR A 439 12.66 -23.70 15.22
CA TYR A 439 12.04 -22.89 14.17
C TYR A 439 10.52 -22.99 14.23
N GLY A 440 9.96 -24.19 14.36
CA GLY A 440 8.52 -24.38 14.48
C GLY A 440 7.89 -23.67 15.68
N ARG A 441 8.59 -23.51 16.81
CA ARG A 441 8.10 -22.70 17.95
C ARG A 441 8.13 -21.20 17.64
N MET A 442 9.22 -20.70 17.06
CA MET A 442 9.35 -19.30 16.65
C MET A 442 8.25 -18.90 15.66
N PHE A 443 8.08 -19.67 14.59
CA PHE A 443 7.03 -19.44 13.60
C PHE A 443 5.64 -19.48 14.24
N ARG A 444 5.35 -20.45 15.12
CA ARG A 444 4.06 -20.48 15.83
C ARG A 444 3.81 -19.25 16.70
N GLY A 445 4.84 -18.73 17.39
CA GLY A 445 4.73 -17.53 18.23
C GLY A 445 4.45 -16.26 17.44
N VAL A 446 5.20 -16.04 16.35
CA VAL A 446 5.00 -14.91 15.44
C VAL A 446 3.63 -15.02 14.74
N MET A 447 3.22 -16.24 14.36
CA MET A 447 2.01 -16.43 13.58
C MET A 447 0.73 -16.50 14.43
N GLY A 448 0.87 -16.62 15.77
CA GLY A 448 -0.20 -16.28 16.70
C GLY A 448 -0.75 -14.86 16.48
N GLN A 449 0.05 -13.96 15.91
CA GLN A 449 -0.36 -12.60 15.59
C GLN A 449 -1.14 -12.48 14.28
N LEU A 450 -0.94 -13.39 13.32
CA LEU A 450 -1.89 -13.52 12.21
C LEU A 450 -3.26 -13.93 12.74
N ASN A 451 -3.31 -14.89 13.67
CA ASN A 451 -4.56 -15.28 14.30
C ASN A 451 -5.19 -14.10 15.10
N TYR A 452 -4.37 -13.34 15.83
CA TYR A 452 -4.82 -12.16 16.54
C TYR A 452 -5.36 -11.05 15.62
N THR A 453 -4.63 -10.72 14.55
CA THR A 453 -5.09 -9.72 13.57
C THR A 453 -6.35 -10.21 12.87
N ARG A 454 -6.41 -11.50 12.57
CA ARG A 454 -7.60 -12.10 11.98
C ARG A 454 -8.82 -11.93 12.89
N GLN A 455 -8.65 -12.17 14.20
CA GLN A 455 -9.70 -11.94 15.19
C GLN A 455 -10.09 -10.47 15.33
N THR A 456 -9.13 -9.54 15.32
CA THR A 456 -9.43 -8.11 15.44
C THR A 456 -10.09 -7.55 14.18
N VAL A 457 -9.65 -7.96 12.98
CA VAL A 457 -10.19 -7.46 11.71
C VAL A 457 -11.53 -8.11 11.36
N PHE A 458 -11.66 -9.44 11.44
CA PHE A 458 -12.92 -10.12 11.10
C PHE A 458 -13.91 -10.20 12.27
N GLY A 459 -13.41 -10.29 13.51
CA GLY A 459 -14.25 -10.16 14.71
C GLY A 459 -14.50 -8.69 15.10
N GLY A 460 -13.92 -7.73 14.39
CA GLY A 460 -14.09 -6.28 14.56
C GLY A 460 -13.90 -5.76 15.98
N LYS A 461 -12.81 -6.20 16.62
CA LYS A 461 -12.37 -5.71 17.93
C LYS A 461 -11.09 -4.92 17.75
N LEU A 462 -10.97 -3.80 18.46
CA LEU A 462 -9.73 -3.02 18.46
C LEU A 462 -8.58 -3.86 19.03
N PRO A 463 -7.36 -3.71 18.50
CA PRO A 463 -6.17 -4.29 19.11
C PRO A 463 -5.94 -3.80 20.55
N ASP A 464 -5.24 -4.61 21.34
CA ASP A 464 -4.93 -4.35 22.73
C ASP A 464 -4.09 -3.07 22.83
N GLY A 465 -4.52 -2.13 23.67
CA GLY A 465 -3.84 -0.84 23.85
C GLY A 465 -4.29 0.26 22.89
N TRP A 466 -5.18 -0.01 21.94
CA TRP A 466 -5.83 1.01 21.12
C TRP A 466 -7.10 1.52 21.82
N SER A 467 -7.33 2.83 21.78
CA SER A 467 -8.52 3.45 22.37
C SER A 467 -9.57 3.79 21.32
N SER A 468 -10.85 3.63 21.67
CA SER A 468 -11.98 4.16 20.89
C SER A 468 -11.94 5.68 20.72
N ASP A 469 -11.16 6.37 21.55
CA ASP A 469 -10.93 7.82 21.45
C ASP A 469 -9.98 8.18 20.28
N GLU A 470 -9.18 7.23 19.78
CA GLU A 470 -8.24 7.43 18.67
C GLU A 470 -8.82 6.94 17.34
N ILE A 471 -9.51 5.79 17.37
CA ILE A 471 -10.21 5.22 16.21
C ILE A 471 -11.37 4.33 16.70
N SER A 472 -12.53 4.43 16.07
CA SER A 472 -13.65 3.52 16.37
C SER A 472 -13.35 2.09 15.88
N ALA A 473 -14.01 1.09 16.44
CA ALA A 473 -13.84 -0.29 15.98
C ALA A 473 -14.34 -0.46 14.53
N GLU A 474 -15.38 0.28 14.17
CA GLU A 474 -15.96 0.36 12.83
C GLU A 474 -14.97 0.96 11.83
N ASP A 475 -14.34 2.09 12.17
CA ASP A 475 -13.31 2.70 11.35
C ASP A 475 -12.08 1.79 11.24
N TYR A 476 -11.69 1.11 12.32
CA TYR A 476 -10.60 0.14 12.31
C TYR A 476 -10.87 -1.02 11.33
N VAL A 477 -12.07 -1.60 11.33
CA VAL A 477 -12.43 -2.62 10.34
C VAL A 477 -12.42 -2.02 8.92
N TRP A 478 -13.04 -0.86 8.75
CA TRP A 478 -13.22 -0.24 7.44
C TRP A 478 -11.90 0.11 6.74
N ILE A 479 -10.89 0.62 7.48
CA ILE A 479 -9.59 1.01 6.90
C ILE A 479 -8.87 -0.16 6.21
N HIS A 480 -9.14 -1.42 6.59
CA HIS A 480 -8.54 -2.59 5.96
C HIS A 480 -9.12 -2.92 4.57
N PHE A 481 -10.23 -2.28 4.21
CA PHE A 481 -10.97 -2.46 2.95
C PHE A 481 -11.16 -1.16 2.17
N ALA A 482 -10.73 -0.02 2.73
CA ALA A 482 -11.10 1.32 2.30
C ALA A 482 -10.77 1.64 0.85
N LYS A 483 -9.73 1.01 0.27
CA LYS A 483 -9.29 1.28 -1.11
C LYS A 483 -9.54 0.11 -2.06
N GLY A 484 -10.32 -0.90 -1.68
CA GLY A 484 -10.58 -2.05 -2.55
C GLY A 484 -9.35 -2.95 -2.73
N GLU A 485 -8.45 -2.96 -1.75
CA GLU A 485 -7.13 -3.59 -1.79
C GLU A 485 -7.20 -5.08 -2.14
N TRP A 486 -8.28 -5.73 -1.74
CA TRP A 486 -8.48 -7.17 -1.82
C TRP A 486 -9.45 -7.56 -2.94
N LEU A 487 -9.80 -6.66 -3.86
CA LEU A 487 -10.72 -6.97 -4.96
C LEU A 487 -10.11 -7.93 -6.00
N ASN A 488 -8.80 -7.83 -6.24
CA ASN A 488 -8.13 -8.61 -7.28
C ASN A 488 -7.33 -9.78 -6.69
N LYS A 489 -7.79 -11.01 -6.95
CA LYS A 489 -7.15 -12.25 -6.48
C LYS A 489 -5.71 -12.42 -7.00
N LYS A 490 -5.42 -11.98 -8.22
CA LYS A 490 -4.08 -12.11 -8.82
C LYS A 490 -3.08 -11.21 -8.09
N LEU A 491 -3.43 -9.93 -7.88
CA LEU A 491 -2.60 -9.02 -7.09
C LEU A 491 -2.39 -9.51 -5.67
N LYS A 492 -3.44 -10.03 -5.03
CA LYS A 492 -3.35 -10.66 -3.72
C LYS A 492 -2.32 -11.79 -3.71
N ASN A 493 -2.43 -12.75 -4.64
CA ASN A 493 -1.52 -13.91 -4.67
C ASN A 493 -0.07 -13.47 -4.93
N GLU A 494 0.13 -12.57 -5.91
CA GLU A 494 1.46 -12.03 -6.22
C GLU A 494 2.08 -11.30 -5.01
N ALA A 495 1.28 -10.57 -4.24
CA ALA A 495 1.73 -9.89 -3.02
C ALA A 495 2.13 -10.89 -1.92
N VAL A 496 1.32 -11.93 -1.71
CA VAL A 496 1.62 -12.99 -0.72
C VAL A 496 2.89 -13.74 -1.11
N ASP A 497 3.02 -14.16 -2.36
CA ASP A 497 4.19 -14.89 -2.85
C ASP A 497 5.46 -14.06 -2.70
N LEU A 498 5.40 -12.77 -3.07
CA LEU A 498 6.50 -11.84 -2.90
C LEU A 498 6.92 -11.73 -1.43
N TYR A 499 5.94 -11.57 -0.52
CA TYR A 499 6.20 -11.45 0.91
C TYR A 499 6.87 -12.70 1.47
N VAL A 500 6.28 -13.87 1.24
CA VAL A 500 6.77 -15.17 1.75
C VAL A 500 8.16 -15.48 1.20
N ASN A 501 8.35 -15.37 -0.12
CA ASN A 501 9.63 -15.72 -0.75
C ASN A 501 10.76 -14.79 -0.30
N ASN A 502 10.51 -13.48 -0.22
CA ASN A 502 11.54 -12.53 0.23
C ASN A 502 11.89 -12.74 1.69
N ALA A 503 10.90 -12.94 2.57
CA ALA A 503 11.15 -13.18 3.99
C ALA A 503 12.01 -14.44 4.20
N GLN A 504 11.67 -15.54 3.51
CA GLN A 504 12.43 -16.79 3.57
C GLN A 504 13.85 -16.64 3.01
N GLN A 505 13.99 -16.03 1.82
CA GLN A 505 15.29 -15.85 1.20
C GLN A 505 16.24 -15.02 2.08
N LYS A 506 15.75 -13.91 2.65
CA LYS A 506 16.56 -13.06 3.54
C LYS A 506 16.97 -13.78 4.81
N PHE A 507 16.06 -14.56 5.37
CA PHE A 507 16.40 -15.41 6.51
C PHE A 507 17.52 -16.41 6.17
N LEU A 508 17.43 -17.08 5.03
CA LEU A 508 18.45 -18.04 4.56
C LEU A 508 19.79 -17.37 4.25
N GLU A 509 19.79 -16.16 3.70
CA GLU A 509 21.00 -15.35 3.55
C GLU A 509 21.70 -15.15 4.90
N PHE A 510 20.95 -14.69 5.91
CA PHE A 510 21.50 -14.46 7.25
C PHE A 510 22.00 -15.76 7.89
N ALA A 511 21.21 -16.82 7.84
CA ALA A 511 21.59 -18.13 8.38
C ALA A 511 22.88 -18.66 7.74
N THR A 512 23.05 -18.46 6.44
CA THR A 512 24.27 -18.84 5.72
C THR A 512 25.48 -18.04 6.19
N VAL A 513 25.36 -16.72 6.36
CA VAL A 513 26.45 -15.88 6.90
C VAL A 513 26.84 -16.30 8.31
N THR A 514 25.87 -16.52 9.18
CA THR A 514 26.11 -16.92 10.57
C THR A 514 26.77 -18.29 10.64
N ALA A 515 26.36 -19.23 9.77
CA ALA A 515 27.06 -20.50 9.60
C ALA A 515 28.51 -20.31 9.14
N MET A 516 28.77 -19.45 8.15
CA MET A 516 30.11 -19.15 7.65
C MET A 516 31.03 -18.53 8.73
N LYS A 517 30.47 -17.76 9.67
CA LYS A 517 31.21 -17.14 10.79
C LYS A 517 31.69 -18.13 11.84
N SER A 518 31.05 -19.29 11.97
CA SER A 518 31.41 -20.30 12.97
C SER A 518 32.83 -20.87 12.78
N GLU A 519 33.42 -20.71 11.60
CA GLU A 519 34.73 -21.23 11.19
C GLU A 519 34.93 -22.75 11.36
N ASN A 520 33.87 -23.51 11.64
CA ASN A 520 33.96 -24.94 11.93
C ASN A 520 34.13 -25.82 10.67
N LYS A 521 33.82 -25.29 9.47
CA LYS A 521 34.06 -25.93 8.17
C LYS A 521 35.26 -25.35 7.44
N LYS A 522 35.17 -24.06 7.11
CA LYS A 522 36.25 -23.28 6.50
C LYS A 522 36.27 -21.93 7.20
N LYS A 523 37.44 -21.28 7.21
CA LYS A 523 37.57 -19.90 7.67
C LYS A 523 37.10 -18.96 6.58
N TYR A 524 35.79 -18.82 6.40
CA TYR A 524 35.22 -17.99 5.34
C TYR A 524 35.57 -16.52 5.53
N ARG A 525 35.86 -15.82 4.43
CA ARG A 525 36.35 -14.45 4.42
C ARG A 525 35.74 -13.66 3.26
N LEU A 526 35.62 -12.35 3.47
CA LEU A 526 35.59 -11.42 2.36
C LEU A 526 37.03 -11.27 1.84
N LEU A 527 37.25 -11.47 0.55
CA LEU A 527 38.53 -11.22 -0.09
C LEU A 527 38.49 -9.84 -0.75
N ALA A 528 39.44 -8.98 -0.41
CA ALA A 528 39.61 -7.68 -1.05
C ALA A 528 41.03 -7.57 -1.61
N SER A 529 41.16 -7.22 -2.88
CA SER A 529 42.49 -6.90 -3.44
C SER A 529 43.06 -5.65 -2.78
N PRO A 530 44.38 -5.47 -2.68
CA PRO A 530 44.96 -4.15 -2.46
C PRO A 530 44.42 -3.13 -3.47
N LYS A 531 44.30 -1.87 -3.06
CA LYS A 531 43.77 -0.80 -3.90
C LYS A 531 44.55 -0.73 -5.21
N SER A 532 43.83 -0.67 -6.32
CA SER A 532 44.42 -0.58 -7.68
C SER A 532 45.31 -1.76 -8.10
N CYS A 533 45.40 -2.85 -7.32
CA CYS A 533 46.17 -4.03 -7.73
C CYS A 533 45.52 -4.80 -8.91
N ILE A 534 44.19 -4.87 -8.94
CA ILE A 534 43.44 -5.54 -10.00
C ILE A 534 42.62 -4.48 -10.74
N SER A 535 42.74 -4.40 -12.08
CA SER A 535 41.94 -3.46 -12.87
C SER A 535 40.46 -3.84 -12.86
N LYS A 536 39.59 -2.86 -13.13
CA LYS A 536 38.14 -3.09 -13.24
C LYS A 536 37.82 -4.16 -14.29
N GLU A 537 38.45 -4.15 -15.47
CA GLU A 537 38.21 -5.17 -16.49
C GLU A 537 38.62 -6.56 -16.01
N LYS A 538 39.80 -6.66 -15.38
CA LYS A 538 40.31 -7.95 -14.87
C LYS A 538 39.43 -8.47 -13.74
N CYS A 539 38.96 -7.61 -12.85
CA CYS A 539 38.05 -8.00 -11.78
C CYS A 539 36.73 -8.54 -12.33
N ASN A 540 36.10 -7.80 -13.26
CA ASN A 540 34.82 -8.18 -13.85
C ASN A 540 34.88 -9.45 -14.70
N SER A 541 36.07 -9.86 -15.16
CA SER A 541 36.28 -11.14 -15.84
C SER A 541 36.30 -12.36 -14.92
N VAL A 542 36.36 -12.16 -13.59
CA VAL A 542 36.40 -13.24 -12.61
C VAL A 542 34.99 -13.50 -12.10
N ASP A 543 34.50 -14.73 -12.27
CA ASP A 543 33.19 -15.12 -11.78
C ASP A 543 33.06 -14.89 -10.26
N GLY A 544 31.92 -14.38 -9.80
CA GLY A 544 31.69 -14.09 -8.39
C GLY A 544 32.55 -12.96 -7.79
N ALA A 545 33.28 -12.21 -8.63
CA ALA A 545 34.01 -11.03 -8.20
C ALA A 545 33.29 -9.74 -8.59
N TYR A 546 33.48 -8.69 -7.79
CA TYR A 546 32.87 -7.38 -8.03
C TYR A 546 33.87 -6.26 -7.78
N PHE A 547 33.96 -5.31 -8.72
CA PHE A 547 34.86 -4.16 -8.59
C PHE A 547 34.14 -2.99 -7.92
N TYR A 548 34.63 -2.57 -6.75
CA TYR A 548 34.03 -1.51 -5.94
C TYR A 548 35.10 -0.68 -5.22
N LYS A 549 35.00 0.66 -5.29
CA LYS A 549 35.91 1.64 -4.66
C LYS A 549 37.42 1.39 -4.89
N ASP A 550 37.79 0.92 -6.09
CA ASP A 550 39.16 0.51 -6.47
C ASP A 550 39.68 -0.81 -5.86
N TYR A 551 38.77 -1.61 -5.30
CA TYR A 551 39.02 -2.96 -4.81
C TYR A 551 38.31 -3.97 -5.70
N CYS A 552 38.95 -5.11 -5.93
CA CYS A 552 38.28 -6.29 -6.43
C CYS A 552 37.87 -7.16 -5.25
N LEU A 553 36.57 -7.42 -5.12
CA LEU A 553 35.96 -8.13 -4.00
C LEU A 553 35.53 -9.53 -4.43
N ALA A 554 35.64 -10.52 -3.56
CA ALA A 554 35.03 -11.84 -3.75
C ALA A 554 34.84 -12.55 -2.40
N PHE A 555 33.92 -13.52 -2.32
CA PHE A 555 33.87 -14.41 -1.17
C PHE A 555 34.92 -15.52 -1.31
N GLY A 556 35.49 -15.93 -0.19
CA GLY A 556 36.55 -16.91 -0.14
C GLY A 556 36.68 -17.56 1.22
N TYR A 557 37.78 -18.27 1.41
CA TYR A 557 38.16 -18.83 2.69
C TYR A 557 39.67 -18.82 2.87
N GLN A 558 40.12 -18.80 4.12
CA GLN A 558 41.51 -18.95 4.48
C GLN A 558 41.84 -20.44 4.65
N ALA A 559 42.65 -20.98 3.76
CA ALA A 559 43.17 -22.34 3.89
C ALA A 559 44.37 -22.34 4.85
N VAL A 560 44.29 -23.15 5.90
CA VAL A 560 45.39 -23.35 6.85
C VAL A 560 46.11 -24.64 6.47
N ALA A 561 47.37 -24.54 6.01
CA ALA A 561 48.15 -25.69 5.59
C ALA A 561 49.35 -25.91 6.52
N GLY A 562 49.09 -26.31 7.77
CA GLY A 562 50.14 -26.72 8.72
C GLY A 562 51.26 -25.68 8.90
N MET A 563 52.51 -26.05 8.58
CA MET A 563 53.69 -25.16 8.66
C MET A 563 53.79 -24.12 7.52
N THR A 564 52.86 -24.10 6.56
CA THR A 564 52.88 -23.13 5.45
C THR A 564 51.99 -21.91 5.75
N PRO A 565 52.33 -20.73 5.17
CA PRO A 565 51.53 -19.52 5.34
C PRO A 565 50.08 -19.76 4.91
N SER A 566 49.14 -19.21 5.69
CA SER A 566 47.73 -19.28 5.33
C SER A 566 47.48 -18.59 3.99
N ILE A 567 46.86 -19.28 3.05
CA ILE A 567 46.50 -18.71 1.74
C ILE A 567 45.01 -18.39 1.71
N SER A 568 44.63 -17.31 1.03
CA SER A 568 43.23 -16.95 0.84
C SER A 568 42.75 -17.43 -0.53
N VAL A 569 41.79 -18.34 -0.53
CA VAL A 569 41.25 -18.99 -1.72
C VAL A 569 39.84 -18.46 -2.00
N ARG A 570 39.59 -18.03 -3.24
CA ARG A 570 38.27 -17.57 -3.69
C ARG A 570 37.33 -18.76 -3.85
N LEU A 571 36.03 -18.59 -3.56
CA LEU A 571 35.01 -19.56 -3.94
C LEU A 571 34.81 -19.56 -5.47
N GLU A 572 34.78 -20.76 -6.06
CA GLU A 572 34.64 -20.94 -7.51
C GLU A 572 33.95 -22.27 -7.83
N GLY A 573 33.47 -22.42 -9.07
CA GLY A 573 32.78 -23.64 -9.50
C GLY A 573 31.54 -23.91 -8.65
N ASP A 574 31.39 -25.17 -8.21
CA ASP A 574 30.21 -25.64 -7.46
C ASP A 574 30.04 -24.91 -6.12
N ASP A 575 31.14 -24.59 -5.42
CA ASP A 575 31.09 -23.84 -4.14
C ASP A 575 30.47 -22.44 -4.32
N LEU A 576 30.77 -21.78 -5.45
CA LEU A 576 30.19 -20.48 -5.79
C LEU A 576 28.76 -20.60 -6.30
N ALA A 577 28.47 -21.64 -7.09
CA ALA A 577 27.11 -21.91 -7.57
C ALA A 577 26.15 -22.20 -6.41
N ASP A 578 26.62 -22.93 -5.38
CA ASP A 578 25.87 -23.17 -4.16
C ASP A 578 25.67 -21.87 -3.36
N LEU A 579 26.69 -21.03 -3.23
CA LEU A 579 26.55 -19.75 -2.53
C LEU A 579 25.50 -18.85 -3.20
N ARG A 580 25.43 -18.84 -4.54
CA ARG A 580 24.44 -18.06 -5.31
C ARG A 580 23.00 -18.48 -5.08
N LYS A 581 22.73 -19.71 -4.61
CA LYS A 581 21.38 -20.14 -4.23
C LYS A 581 20.88 -19.38 -3.00
N TYR A 582 21.80 -19.10 -2.08
CA TYR A 582 21.50 -18.36 -0.86
C TYR A 582 21.66 -16.86 -1.06
N PHE A 583 22.66 -16.41 -1.82
CA PHE A 583 22.98 -14.99 -2.06
C PHE A 583 22.68 -14.62 -3.53
N PRO A 584 21.41 -14.40 -3.91
CA PRO A 584 21.03 -14.06 -5.27
C PRO A 584 21.64 -12.73 -5.74
N ASP A 585 21.73 -11.74 -4.83
CA ASP A 585 22.51 -10.51 -5.06
C ASP A 585 23.91 -10.60 -4.42
N LEU A 586 24.76 -11.41 -5.04
CA LEU A 586 26.14 -11.59 -4.60
C LEU A 586 26.93 -10.26 -4.59
N ASN A 587 26.64 -9.34 -5.50
CA ASN A 587 27.37 -8.07 -5.61
C ASN A 587 27.01 -7.14 -4.45
N GLY A 588 25.72 -6.98 -4.16
CA GLY A 588 25.25 -6.25 -2.99
C GLY A 588 25.79 -6.84 -1.70
N ALA A 589 25.86 -8.17 -1.60
CA ALA A 589 26.43 -8.87 -0.44
C ALA A 589 27.92 -8.53 -0.22
N LEU A 590 28.72 -8.51 -1.29
CA LEU A 590 30.14 -8.13 -1.23
C LEU A 590 30.30 -6.67 -0.80
N VAL A 591 29.51 -5.76 -1.36
CA VAL A 591 29.55 -4.33 -1.03
C VAL A 591 29.16 -4.09 0.43
N ASN A 592 28.07 -4.72 0.90
CA ASN A 592 27.61 -4.59 2.28
C ASN A 592 28.67 -5.07 3.29
N ASN A 593 29.31 -6.20 3.00
CA ASN A 593 30.37 -6.74 3.83
C ASN A 593 31.59 -5.80 3.84
N PHE A 594 32.01 -5.32 2.67
CA PHE A 594 33.17 -4.45 2.52
C PHE A 594 33.01 -3.12 3.25
N ASP A 595 31.83 -2.50 3.16
CA ASP A 595 31.56 -1.22 3.81
C ASP A 595 31.35 -1.34 5.34
N CYS A 596 31.29 -2.57 5.89
CA CYS A 596 31.10 -2.82 7.31
C CYS A 596 32.34 -2.53 8.18
N ALA A 597 33.55 -2.72 7.65
CA ALA A 597 34.80 -2.60 8.39
C ALA A 597 35.71 -1.46 7.84
N PRO A 598 35.30 -0.18 7.91
CA PRO A 598 36.03 0.92 7.30
C PRO A 598 37.42 1.15 7.93
N TYR A 599 37.60 0.88 9.23
CA TYR A 599 38.89 1.09 9.91
C TYR A 599 40.02 0.25 9.32
N ALA A 600 39.79 -1.06 9.17
CA ALA A 600 40.77 -1.97 8.59
C ALA A 600 41.12 -1.63 7.13
N ARG A 601 40.17 -1.01 6.41
CA ARG A 601 40.38 -0.51 5.05
C ARG A 601 41.19 0.78 5.01
N GLU A 602 40.92 1.72 5.90
CA GLU A 602 41.53 3.05 5.94
C GLU A 602 42.93 3.05 6.57
N HIS A 603 43.22 2.05 7.42
CA HIS A 603 44.50 1.91 8.12
C HIS A 603 45.22 0.56 7.82
N PRO A 604 45.48 0.23 6.54
CA PRO A 604 46.03 -1.07 6.15
C PRO A 604 47.44 -1.32 6.73
N ASP A 605 48.24 -0.28 6.91
CA ASP A 605 49.60 -0.37 7.48
C ASP A 605 49.56 -0.70 8.98
N GLU A 606 48.60 -0.14 9.72
CA GLU A 606 48.38 -0.44 11.14
C GLU A 606 47.84 -1.86 11.34
N CYS A 607 47.02 -2.33 10.39
CA CYS A 607 46.38 -3.65 10.46
C CYS A 607 47.23 -4.79 9.87
N SER A 608 48.29 -4.47 9.12
CA SER A 608 49.26 -5.44 8.56
C SER A 608 50.50 -5.65 9.42
N GLY A 609 50.75 -4.76 10.40
CA GLY A 609 51.86 -4.86 11.34
C GLY A 609 51.74 -6.06 12.29
N GLY A 610 52.54 -7.09 12.07
CA GLY A 610 52.69 -8.19 13.03
C GLY A 610 53.30 -7.71 14.34
N SER A 611 52.56 -7.85 15.45
CA SER A 611 53.04 -7.89 16.84
C SER A 611 54.27 -7.00 17.15
N GLY A 612 54.22 -5.71 16.80
CA GLY A 612 55.10 -4.71 17.38
C GLY A 612 54.76 -4.48 18.86
N LEU A 613 55.62 -3.78 19.60
CA LEU A 613 55.54 -3.55 21.06
C LEU A 613 54.19 -2.97 21.56
N ASN A 614 53.32 -2.47 20.67
CA ASN A 614 52.02 -1.88 20.99
C ASN A 614 50.80 -2.77 20.60
N GLY A 615 51.01 -3.95 20.01
CA GLY A 615 49.91 -4.83 19.56
C GLY A 615 49.16 -4.34 18.32
N ARG A 616 48.42 -5.23 17.64
CA ARG A 616 47.52 -4.88 16.53
C ARG A 616 46.28 -4.17 17.12
N PRO A 617 45.85 -3.00 16.61
CA PRO A 617 44.62 -2.34 17.06
C PRO A 617 43.43 -3.31 17.01
N LYS A 618 42.54 -3.26 18.00
CA LYS A 618 41.40 -4.19 18.04
C LYS A 618 40.43 -3.94 16.90
N GLU A 619 40.29 -2.68 16.51
CA GLU A 619 39.51 -2.15 15.38
C GLU A 619 39.96 -2.73 14.02
N CYS A 620 41.18 -3.26 13.93
CA CYS A 620 41.65 -4.00 12.77
C CYS A 620 41.06 -5.42 12.65
N SER A 621 40.39 -5.91 13.69
CA SER A 621 39.86 -7.27 13.80
C SER A 621 38.39 -7.30 14.25
N GLU A 622 37.89 -6.23 14.87
CA GLU A 622 36.50 -6.06 15.26
C GLU A 622 35.66 -5.63 14.06
N ILE A 623 34.70 -6.47 13.68
CA ILE A 623 33.69 -6.15 12.68
C ILE A 623 32.38 -5.92 13.44
N PRO A 624 31.67 -4.81 13.18
CA PRO A 624 30.40 -4.56 13.85
C PRO A 624 29.39 -5.70 13.63
N GLU A 625 28.58 -5.94 14.65
CA GLU A 625 27.47 -6.88 14.55
C GLU A 625 26.45 -6.44 13.49
N ALA A 626 25.72 -7.43 12.97
CA ALA A 626 24.72 -7.17 11.95
C ALA A 626 23.58 -6.33 12.53
N THR A 627 23.20 -5.25 11.84
CA THR A 627 22.06 -4.43 12.26
C THR A 627 20.77 -5.17 11.94
N ILE A 628 19.85 -5.23 12.90
CA ILE A 628 18.52 -5.81 12.69
C ILE A 628 17.78 -4.95 11.65
N PRO A 629 17.26 -5.52 10.56
CA PRO A 629 16.53 -4.81 9.53
C PRO A 629 15.35 -4.07 10.13
N SER A 630 15.14 -2.86 9.61
CA SER A 630 13.99 -2.01 9.91
C SER A 630 13.28 -1.64 8.61
N GLY A 631 12.14 -0.97 8.71
CA GLY A 631 11.43 -0.48 7.53
C GLY A 631 12.24 0.45 6.62
N LYS A 632 13.37 0.99 7.09
CA LYS A 632 14.24 1.88 6.31
C LYS A 632 15.29 1.14 5.49
N ASP A 633 15.51 -0.15 5.75
CA ASP A 633 16.53 -0.96 5.10
C ASP A 633 15.98 -1.67 3.84
N LEU A 634 14.73 -1.40 3.46
CA LEU A 634 14.15 -1.93 2.23
C LEU A 634 14.40 -1.02 1.04
N ASP A 635 14.96 -1.62 -0.02
CA ASP A 635 15.05 -1.07 -1.37
C ASP A 635 14.03 -1.83 -2.23
N LEU A 636 13.26 -1.09 -3.02
CA LEU A 636 12.12 -1.56 -3.81
C LEU A 636 12.50 -1.89 -5.26
N ASP A 637 13.70 -1.48 -5.71
CA ASP A 637 14.24 -1.76 -7.04
C ASP A 637 15.34 -2.83 -7.01
N SER A 638 15.87 -3.12 -5.82
CA SER A 638 16.84 -4.19 -5.54
C SER A 638 16.45 -4.85 -4.23
N PRO A 639 16.39 -6.20 -4.12
CA PRO A 639 15.77 -6.91 -2.99
C PRO A 639 16.49 -6.58 -1.67
N MET A 640 16.00 -5.54 -0.98
CA MET A 640 16.55 -4.88 0.21
C MET A 640 17.97 -4.36 0.09
N THR A 641 18.17 -3.06 0.31
CA THR A 641 19.48 -2.54 0.77
C THR A 641 19.85 -3.30 2.02
N TYR A 642 20.87 -4.15 1.95
CA TYR A 642 21.31 -4.89 3.12
C TYR A 642 21.50 -3.95 4.32
N PRO A 643 20.89 -4.25 5.49
CA PRO A 643 21.14 -3.51 6.71
C PRO A 643 22.64 -3.39 6.95
N LYS A 644 23.06 -2.33 7.65
CA LYS A 644 24.49 -2.14 7.92
C LYS A 644 25.09 -3.40 8.52
N CYS A 645 26.16 -3.90 7.90
CA CYS A 645 26.90 -5.07 8.36
C CYS A 645 26.14 -6.41 8.31
N TYR A 646 25.15 -6.59 7.44
CA TYR A 646 24.38 -7.83 7.33
C TYR A 646 25.24 -9.09 7.09
N PHE A 647 26.29 -9.00 6.25
CA PHE A 647 27.18 -10.14 5.97
C PHE A 647 28.44 -10.19 6.84
N ASN A 648 28.95 -9.04 7.30
CA ASN A 648 30.07 -8.86 8.23
C ASN A 648 31.06 -10.04 8.44
N LEU A 649 31.71 -10.50 7.36
CA LEU A 649 32.72 -11.56 7.42
C LEU A 649 34.11 -10.90 7.54
N PRO A 650 35.06 -11.53 8.25
CA PRO A 650 36.43 -11.02 8.30
C PRO A 650 37.04 -10.86 6.92
N THR A 651 37.68 -9.71 6.69
CA THR A 651 38.29 -9.37 5.41
C THR A 651 39.75 -9.84 5.37
N ASN A 652 40.11 -10.55 4.31
CA ASN A 652 41.47 -10.96 3.99
C ASN A 652 41.93 -10.34 2.67
N VAL A 653 43.26 -10.20 2.52
CA VAL A 653 43.85 -9.77 1.25
C VAL A 653 43.69 -10.87 0.20
N TRP A 654 43.15 -10.51 -0.97
CA TRP A 654 43.07 -11.40 -2.11
C TRP A 654 44.45 -11.54 -2.77
N GLU A 655 45.15 -12.66 -2.54
CA GLU A 655 46.47 -12.93 -3.12
C GLU A 655 46.40 -13.12 -4.64
N ARG A 656 46.46 -12.01 -5.39
CA ARG A 656 46.78 -11.98 -6.83
C ARG A 656 47.79 -10.88 -7.22
N CYS A 657 48.50 -10.32 -6.24
CA CYS A 657 49.49 -9.24 -6.44
C CYS A 657 50.96 -9.72 -6.34
N LYS A 658 51.23 -11.02 -6.47
CA LYS A 658 52.61 -11.51 -6.64
C LYS A 658 52.89 -11.59 -8.14
N ASN A 659 53.81 -10.73 -8.59
CA ASN A 659 54.33 -10.52 -9.95
C ASN A 659 53.77 -9.28 -10.66
N ASN A 660 54.29 -8.11 -10.28
CA ASN A 660 54.83 -7.16 -11.25
C ASN A 660 56.32 -7.03 -10.99
#